data_AF-A0A960G6W5-F1
#
_entry.id   AF-A0A960G6W5-F1
#
_cell.length_a   1.000
_cell.length_b   1.000
_cell.length_c   1.000
_cell.angle_alpha   90.00
_cell.angle_beta   90.00
_cell.angle_gamma   90.00
#
_symmetry.space_group_name_H-M   'P 1'
#
loop_
_entity.id
_entity.type
_entity.pdbx_description
1 polymer ?
#
loop_
_entity_poly.entity_id
_entity_poly.type
_entity_poly.pdbx_seq_one_letter_code
_entity_poly.pdbx_strand_id
1 'polypeptide(L)'
;RTDTALTHSALATAVAEAVRTMPELPPVTGGVVTELLDLVTTPRPFLRWDPVVEPAVVPRHPYTEAESQLTLVIRSGVAVPDPTGDPYTVDLVAPDDYAQQTRAAHPELDLLWRGTSQRHLASPKTSQLEAELHGHFDAAIGGAGAAAVRRALAVALRESGSFLSTTVADLHHPGARLPQPGVELHSSPTAQEPAVTDPADLARGAPLTKGQYVVHDTDDLILPYLPDPLAKRLSLTFPDAGQGHHLFGLWAIEGVTLPYAGRWPEWHPYRLVLEAGAELAARSTRRVVRVAVPPGEQLRVNLSSALDRADLDLLGLWRSLPQAIRDLDVVAEAAADGWLWWLTPPTQLRLVHAVPKPVEVPRTTILVPVRVADGTDVRLFGGVDVHGPSTERLDVEAAWTEWVDDPTKPGPEQVDVTAAAAHTAVSYDEDLVVLGGEKDSTFPLPDGSALQVHAAVHQLGDTRHRLVEYRMRATTRYREYFDPRVLPTVDDVSVVGPATQLDVPNTARPNKPVVHDVIPLFRWTEETEPAQPFGLRRTRRAGLRVYLERPWFSSGDGELLGVLLAVGPDTATENHVSQWGGDPAYLQAGPASRSVLPLSDLTHLVGLDDRREGGRPVGPPTLQTLVDAPGTPAVWVLGYQPEFSAERGMWFVDVALDPGTAIWPFVRLGLARFQPSSLPGKHLSPVVRTDFVPLPPERTATVTRPDRRHARVVVTGPIGVPDMGPLTGDGFVERLLASRTMRARLERRRTDLTTDLGWETVDAVDLPVLGFDATVVSWSGQLPLPTALPPRRPGSNQTFRVVLEEWETLPADARGGGPGTDAQSRVVYADHLPL
;
A
#
# COMPACT_ATOMS: atom_id res chain seq x y z
N ARG A 1 23.58 -32.69 -56.55
CA ARG A 1 22.59 -31.61 -56.78
C ARG A 1 22.33 -31.50 -58.28
N THR A 2 21.26 -32.14 -58.75
CA THR A 2 20.77 -32.01 -60.13
C THR A 2 19.27 -31.83 -60.06
N ASP A 3 18.86 -30.60 -59.81
CA ASP A 3 17.47 -30.16 -59.97
C ASP A 3 17.32 -29.35 -61.27
N THR A 4 18.06 -29.76 -62.29
CA THR A 4 17.62 -29.53 -63.66
C THR A 4 16.77 -30.73 -64.00
N ALA A 5 15.46 -30.54 -64.14
CA ALA A 5 14.60 -31.46 -64.87
C ALA A 5 15.16 -31.58 -66.30
N LEU A 6 16.17 -32.44 -66.47
CA LEU A 6 16.66 -32.86 -67.77
C LEU A 6 15.52 -33.65 -68.36
N THR A 7 14.84 -33.07 -69.35
CA THR A 7 13.83 -33.78 -70.12
C THR A 7 14.48 -35.06 -70.70
N HIS A 8 13.71 -36.15 -70.84
CA HIS A 8 14.22 -37.39 -71.45
C HIS A 8 14.92 -37.10 -72.80
N SER A 9 14.47 -36.07 -73.53
CA SER A 9 15.12 -35.54 -74.74
C SER A 9 16.55 -34.98 -74.51
N ALA A 10 16.76 -34.14 -73.49
CA ALA A 10 18.07 -33.55 -73.20
C ALA A 10 19.07 -34.60 -72.69
N LEU A 11 18.61 -35.52 -71.84
CA LEU A 11 19.42 -36.64 -71.36
C LEU A 11 19.72 -37.63 -72.50
N ALA A 12 18.76 -37.89 -73.39
CA ALA A 12 18.97 -38.74 -74.56
C ALA A 12 20.03 -38.18 -75.49
N THR A 13 20.04 -36.86 -75.68
CA THR A 13 20.99 -36.18 -76.55
C THR A 13 22.40 -36.26 -75.98
N ALA A 14 22.57 -35.98 -74.68
CA ALA A 14 23.86 -36.07 -73.99
C ALA A 14 24.40 -37.51 -73.93
N VAL A 15 23.55 -38.51 -73.69
CA VAL A 15 23.93 -39.93 -73.68
C VAL A 15 24.28 -40.41 -75.10
N ALA A 16 23.51 -40.02 -76.13
CA ALA A 16 23.83 -40.34 -77.52
C ALA A 16 25.13 -39.68 -78.01
N GLU A 17 25.51 -38.54 -77.44
CA GLU A 17 26.77 -37.84 -77.72
C GLU A 17 27.96 -38.50 -76.99
N ALA A 18 27.78 -38.91 -75.74
CA ALA A 18 28.78 -39.68 -74.99
C ALA A 18 29.04 -41.07 -75.58
N VAL A 19 28.00 -41.80 -75.99
CA VAL A 19 28.12 -43.13 -76.60
C VAL A 19 28.79 -43.07 -77.97
N ARG A 20 28.64 -41.97 -78.72
CA ARG A 20 29.36 -41.73 -79.99
C ARG A 20 30.87 -41.62 -79.84
N THR A 21 31.38 -41.38 -78.63
CA THR A 21 32.83 -41.29 -78.36
C THR A 21 33.46 -42.63 -77.96
N MET A 22 32.68 -43.71 -77.84
CA MET A 22 33.18 -45.05 -77.51
C MET A 22 33.38 -45.92 -78.78
N PRO A 23 34.55 -46.56 -79.00
CA PRO A 23 34.90 -47.09 -80.32
C PRO A 23 34.18 -48.37 -80.78
N GLU A 24 33.45 -49.08 -79.90
CA GLU A 24 32.99 -50.46 -80.17
C GLU A 24 31.48 -50.72 -79.98
N LEU A 25 30.62 -49.70 -80.04
CA LEU A 25 29.16 -49.90 -79.97
C LEU A 25 28.46 -49.51 -81.29
N PRO A 26 27.43 -50.26 -81.73
CA PRO A 26 26.65 -49.91 -82.93
C PRO A 26 25.95 -48.55 -82.75
N PRO A 27 25.64 -47.82 -83.85
CA PRO A 27 25.11 -46.47 -83.77
C PRO A 27 23.75 -46.45 -83.06
N VAL A 28 23.75 -45.99 -81.82
CA VAL A 28 22.52 -45.82 -81.03
C VAL A 28 21.79 -44.58 -81.54
N THR A 29 20.61 -44.78 -82.13
CA THR A 29 19.74 -43.68 -82.60
C THR A 29 19.03 -43.03 -81.42
N GLY A 30 18.67 -41.75 -81.55
CA GLY A 30 17.96 -41.00 -80.48
C GLY A 30 16.66 -41.68 -80.02
N GLY A 31 16.00 -42.46 -80.91
CA GLY A 31 14.81 -43.24 -80.57
C GLY A 31 15.08 -44.38 -79.58
N VAL A 32 16.19 -45.13 -79.74
CA VAL A 32 16.57 -46.23 -78.83
C VAL A 32 17.00 -45.69 -77.46
N VAL A 33 17.65 -44.52 -77.42
CA VAL A 33 17.97 -43.85 -76.14
C VAL A 33 16.70 -43.35 -75.45
N THR A 34 15.71 -42.88 -76.21
CA THR A 34 14.42 -42.43 -75.66
C THR A 34 13.63 -43.62 -75.07
N GLU A 35 13.56 -44.76 -75.77
CA GLU A 35 12.98 -46.00 -75.22
C GLU A 35 13.71 -46.51 -73.97
N LEU A 36 15.06 -46.45 -73.96
CA LEU A 36 15.85 -46.79 -72.78
C LEU A 36 15.59 -45.85 -71.61
N LEU A 37 15.42 -44.55 -71.86
CA LEU A 37 15.11 -43.56 -70.83
C LEU A 37 13.69 -43.69 -70.29
N ASP A 38 12.73 -44.14 -71.10
CA ASP A 38 11.39 -44.49 -70.63
C ASP A 38 11.38 -45.76 -69.74
N LEU A 39 12.40 -46.61 -69.86
CA LEU A 39 12.67 -47.75 -68.96
C LEU A 39 13.50 -47.36 -67.72
N VAL A 40 14.18 -46.22 -67.75
CA VAL A 40 14.94 -45.71 -66.60
C VAL A 40 13.97 -44.97 -65.69
N THR A 41 13.84 -45.45 -64.45
CA THR A 41 13.05 -44.75 -63.44
C THR A 41 13.65 -43.35 -63.24
N THR A 42 12.85 -42.31 -63.48
CA THR A 42 13.28 -40.93 -63.21
C THR A 42 13.73 -40.85 -61.74
N PRO A 43 14.94 -40.36 -61.44
CA PRO A 43 15.41 -40.23 -60.07
C PRO A 43 14.37 -39.44 -59.25
N ARG A 44 13.82 -40.09 -58.22
CA ARG A 44 12.95 -39.42 -57.25
C ARG A 44 13.82 -39.03 -56.06
N PRO A 45 13.76 -37.77 -55.60
CA PRO A 45 14.46 -37.40 -54.38
C PRO A 45 13.87 -38.19 -53.22
N PHE A 46 14.72 -38.59 -52.27
CA PHE A 46 14.27 -39.04 -50.97
C PHE A 46 13.43 -37.92 -50.33
N LEU A 47 12.24 -38.28 -49.84
CA LEU A 47 11.38 -37.36 -49.08
C LEU A 47 11.38 -37.78 -47.63
N ARG A 48 11.89 -36.89 -46.79
CA ARG A 48 11.87 -37.07 -45.34
C ARG A 48 10.49 -36.73 -44.81
N TRP A 49 9.90 -37.66 -44.06
CA TRP A 49 8.60 -37.46 -43.41
C TRP A 49 8.71 -37.13 -41.93
N ASP A 50 9.89 -37.33 -41.35
CA ASP A 50 10.18 -36.98 -39.97
C ASP A 50 10.57 -35.50 -39.85
N PRO A 51 10.15 -34.81 -38.78
CA PRO A 51 10.57 -33.44 -38.53
C PRO A 51 12.08 -33.33 -38.29
N VAL A 52 12.64 -32.14 -38.52
CA VAL A 52 14.00 -31.79 -38.10
C VAL A 52 13.94 -31.38 -36.64
N VAL A 53 14.39 -32.27 -35.76
CA VAL A 53 14.29 -32.09 -34.30
C VAL A 53 15.06 -30.87 -33.81
N GLU A 54 14.72 -30.41 -32.61
CA GLU A 54 15.31 -29.25 -31.98
C GLU A 54 16.83 -29.40 -31.72
N PRO A 55 17.59 -28.28 -31.67
CA PRO A 55 18.97 -28.27 -31.23
C PRO A 55 19.15 -28.87 -29.83
N ALA A 56 20.22 -29.62 -29.63
CA ALA A 56 20.60 -30.16 -28.34
C ALA A 56 21.14 -29.05 -27.43
N VAL A 57 20.50 -28.86 -26.27
CA VAL A 57 20.94 -27.94 -25.23
C VAL A 57 21.83 -28.69 -24.25
N VAL A 58 23.08 -28.26 -24.06
CA VAL A 58 24.06 -28.94 -23.21
C VAL A 58 24.49 -28.01 -22.08
N PRO A 59 24.43 -28.45 -20.82
CA PRO A 59 24.90 -27.63 -19.70
C PRO A 59 26.42 -27.45 -19.76
N ARG A 60 26.87 -26.20 -19.57
CA ARG A 60 28.30 -25.89 -19.43
C ARG A 60 28.77 -26.08 -17.99
N HIS A 61 27.94 -25.70 -17.04
CA HIS A 61 28.23 -25.72 -15.61
C HIS A 61 27.16 -26.48 -14.84
N PRO A 62 27.46 -26.90 -13.59
CA PRO A 62 26.48 -27.52 -12.70
C PRO A 62 25.28 -26.62 -12.44
N TYR A 63 24.08 -27.21 -12.41
CA TYR A 63 22.85 -26.51 -12.09
C TYR A 63 22.85 -26.01 -10.64
N THR A 64 22.44 -24.76 -10.46
CA THR A 64 22.14 -24.15 -9.16
C THR A 64 20.62 -24.16 -8.91
N GLU A 65 20.17 -23.55 -7.82
CA GLU A 65 18.76 -23.48 -7.40
C GLU A 65 17.86 -22.97 -8.54
N ALA A 66 16.77 -23.67 -8.84
CA ALA A 66 15.86 -23.36 -9.95
C ALA A 66 16.48 -23.35 -11.37
N GLU A 67 17.75 -23.76 -11.55
CA GLU A 67 18.31 -24.01 -12.86
C GLU A 67 18.00 -25.43 -13.35
N SER A 68 17.88 -25.56 -14.68
CA SER A 68 17.74 -26.85 -15.35
C SER A 68 18.39 -26.78 -16.73
N GLN A 69 18.30 -27.87 -17.50
CA GLN A 69 18.79 -27.87 -18.89
C GLN A 69 18.20 -26.73 -19.72
N LEU A 70 16.92 -26.41 -19.51
CA LEU A 70 16.16 -25.42 -20.26
C LEU A 70 15.87 -24.13 -19.48
N THR A 71 16.31 -24.03 -18.22
CA THR A 71 16.17 -22.82 -17.39
C THR A 71 17.53 -22.31 -16.96
N LEU A 72 17.86 -21.09 -17.40
CA LEU A 72 19.08 -20.37 -17.04
C LEU A 72 18.72 -19.28 -16.03
N VAL A 73 19.47 -19.19 -14.94
CA VAL A 73 19.19 -18.25 -13.84
C VAL A 73 20.43 -17.44 -13.50
N ILE A 74 20.28 -16.13 -13.41
CA ILE A 74 21.24 -15.22 -12.75
C ILE A 74 20.52 -14.52 -11.59
N ARG A 75 21.28 -14.10 -10.57
CA ARG A 75 20.72 -13.54 -9.33
C ARG A 75 21.40 -12.22 -8.99
N SER A 76 20.64 -11.14 -8.83
CA SER A 76 21.17 -9.86 -8.33
C SER A 76 20.64 -9.56 -6.94
N GLY A 77 21.42 -8.80 -6.17
CA GLY A 77 20.99 -8.32 -4.86
C GLY A 77 20.16 -7.05 -4.98
N VAL A 78 19.28 -6.84 -4.01
CA VAL A 78 18.41 -5.67 -3.92
C VAL A 78 18.50 -5.12 -2.52
N ALA A 79 19.09 -3.94 -2.37
CA ALA A 79 19.23 -3.24 -1.11
C ALA A 79 18.25 -2.07 -1.05
N VAL A 80 17.48 -1.99 0.03
CA VAL A 80 16.63 -0.83 0.32
C VAL A 80 17.45 0.08 1.25
N PRO A 81 17.69 1.35 0.89
CA PRO A 81 18.48 2.26 1.70
C PRO A 81 17.87 2.48 3.09
N ASP A 82 18.72 2.76 4.06
CA ASP A 82 18.38 3.14 5.45
C ASP A 82 17.36 4.31 5.45
N PRO A 83 16.38 4.40 6.38
CA PRO A 83 15.41 5.49 6.53
C PRO A 83 15.91 6.94 6.44
N THR A 84 17.22 7.19 6.45
CA THR A 84 17.83 8.51 6.24
C THR A 84 18.07 8.87 4.76
N GLY A 85 17.95 7.91 3.84
CA GLY A 85 18.05 8.11 2.39
C GLY A 85 16.71 8.50 1.75
N ASP A 86 16.68 8.54 0.42
CA ASP A 86 15.40 8.65 -0.31
C ASP A 86 14.65 7.31 -0.14
N PRO A 87 13.49 7.26 0.56
CA PRO A 87 12.78 6.00 0.88
C PRO A 87 12.18 5.31 -0.35
N TYR A 88 12.46 5.85 -1.53
CA TYR A 88 11.87 5.56 -2.81
C TYR A 88 12.84 4.90 -3.79
N THR A 89 14.15 4.90 -3.49
CA THR A 89 15.18 4.32 -4.34
C THR A 89 15.57 2.94 -3.86
N VAL A 90 15.84 2.03 -4.79
CA VAL A 90 16.35 0.69 -4.50
C VAL A 90 17.73 0.56 -5.15
N ASP A 91 18.71 0.09 -4.40
CA ASP A 91 20.07 -0.13 -4.88
C ASP A 91 20.24 -1.57 -5.37
N LEU A 92 20.74 -1.72 -6.59
CA LEU A 92 20.98 -3.01 -7.22
C LEU A 92 22.42 -3.45 -7.03
N VAL A 93 22.62 -4.70 -6.61
CA VAL A 93 23.94 -5.33 -6.50
C VAL A 93 24.11 -6.30 -7.65
N ALA A 94 25.19 -6.12 -8.43
CA ALA A 94 25.46 -6.95 -9.60
C ALA A 94 25.60 -8.45 -9.23
N PRO A 95 25.30 -9.38 -10.17
CA PRO A 95 25.27 -10.80 -9.85
C PRO A 95 26.55 -11.41 -9.26
N ASP A 96 27.73 -11.01 -9.75
CA ASP A 96 29.00 -11.52 -9.23
C ASP A 96 29.25 -11.04 -7.79
N ASP A 97 28.98 -9.76 -7.53
CA ASP A 97 29.12 -9.16 -6.20
C ASP A 97 28.14 -9.79 -5.21
N TYR A 98 26.88 -9.96 -5.61
CA TYR A 98 25.86 -10.60 -4.79
C TYR A 98 26.23 -12.04 -4.48
N ALA A 99 26.65 -12.83 -5.47
CA ALA A 99 27.10 -14.20 -5.26
C ALA A 99 28.30 -14.28 -4.30
N GLN A 100 29.25 -13.34 -4.39
CA GLN A 100 30.38 -13.27 -3.46
C GLN A 100 29.95 -12.92 -2.03
N GLN A 101 29.07 -11.92 -1.88
CA GLN A 101 28.53 -11.49 -0.59
C GLN A 101 27.73 -12.61 0.09
N THR A 102 26.82 -13.27 -0.63
CA THR A 102 26.03 -14.37 -0.06
C THR A 102 26.90 -15.54 0.33
N ARG A 103 27.91 -15.90 -0.48
CA ARG A 103 28.84 -16.99 -0.12
C ARG A 103 29.68 -16.66 1.11
N ALA A 104 30.05 -15.39 1.31
CA ALA A 104 30.75 -14.95 2.51
C ALA A 104 29.84 -14.96 3.75
N ALA A 105 28.56 -14.62 3.59
CA ALA A 105 27.57 -14.65 4.66
C ALA A 105 27.13 -16.07 5.05
N HIS A 106 27.15 -17.00 4.08
CA HIS A 106 26.68 -18.39 4.23
C HIS A 106 27.71 -19.41 3.74
N PRO A 107 28.89 -19.52 4.39
CA PRO A 107 29.94 -20.45 3.97
C PRO A 107 29.52 -21.93 4.08
N GLU A 108 28.49 -22.24 4.88
CA GLU A 108 27.93 -23.58 5.08
C GLU A 108 27.13 -24.12 3.88
N LEU A 109 26.73 -23.25 2.95
CA LEU A 109 25.84 -23.60 1.84
C LEU A 109 26.57 -24.02 0.55
N ASP A 110 27.89 -23.77 0.46
CA ASP A 110 28.71 -24.03 -0.74
C ASP A 110 28.04 -23.56 -2.06
N LEU A 111 27.45 -22.36 -2.04
CA LEU A 111 26.66 -21.84 -3.16
C LEU A 111 27.53 -21.67 -4.41
N LEU A 112 27.13 -22.32 -5.50
CA LEU A 112 27.82 -22.26 -6.80
C LEU A 112 27.28 -21.17 -7.74
N TRP A 113 26.69 -20.10 -7.18
CA TRP A 113 26.15 -18.97 -7.95
C TRP A 113 27.25 -18.25 -8.74
N ARG A 114 26.88 -17.77 -9.94
CA ARG A 114 27.76 -17.12 -10.92
C ARG A 114 27.05 -15.90 -11.50
N GLY A 115 27.80 -14.89 -11.96
CA GLY A 115 27.19 -13.73 -12.61
C GLY A 115 26.69 -13.96 -14.03
N THR A 116 26.98 -15.13 -14.62
CA THR A 116 26.38 -15.57 -15.89
C THR A 116 25.94 -17.03 -15.80
N SER A 117 24.86 -17.36 -16.51
CA SER A 117 24.45 -18.75 -16.74
C SER A 117 24.61 -19.11 -18.22
N GLN A 118 25.11 -20.31 -18.51
CA GLN A 118 25.57 -20.66 -19.86
C GLN A 118 25.14 -22.06 -20.29
N ARG A 119 24.79 -22.20 -21.58
CA ARG A 119 24.48 -23.48 -22.23
C ARG A 119 25.16 -23.54 -23.60
N HIS A 120 25.52 -24.72 -24.05
CA HIS A 120 25.88 -24.94 -25.46
C HIS A 120 24.63 -25.35 -26.24
N LEU A 121 24.49 -24.84 -27.46
CA LEU A 121 23.42 -25.13 -28.38
C LEU A 121 24.02 -25.82 -29.60
N ALA A 122 23.81 -27.12 -29.71
CA ALA A 122 24.39 -27.96 -30.73
C ALA A 122 23.32 -28.42 -31.73
N SER A 123 23.72 -28.60 -32.98
CA SER A 123 22.83 -29.18 -33.99
C SER A 123 22.33 -30.56 -33.57
N PRO A 124 21.08 -30.93 -33.88
CA PRO A 124 20.52 -32.24 -33.54
C PRO A 124 21.32 -33.40 -34.13
N LYS A 125 21.31 -34.52 -33.42
CA LYS A 125 21.93 -35.78 -33.85
C LYS A 125 21.07 -36.46 -34.92
N THR A 126 21.72 -37.05 -35.92
CA THR A 126 21.06 -37.93 -36.89
C THR A 126 21.75 -39.29 -37.01
N SER A 127 21.12 -40.21 -37.73
CA SER A 127 21.71 -41.52 -38.09
C SER A 127 22.59 -41.40 -39.34
N GLN A 128 23.53 -42.34 -39.50
CA GLN A 128 24.29 -42.46 -40.74
C GLN A 128 23.35 -42.67 -41.92
N LEU A 129 22.36 -43.56 -41.78
CA LEU A 129 21.38 -43.88 -42.82
C LEU A 129 20.64 -42.63 -43.32
N GLU A 130 20.16 -41.78 -42.41
CA GLU A 130 19.47 -40.54 -42.79
C GLU A 130 20.40 -39.58 -43.55
N ALA A 131 21.66 -39.46 -43.12
CA ALA A 131 22.64 -38.66 -43.83
C ALA A 131 22.99 -39.25 -45.23
N GLU A 132 23.02 -40.57 -45.37
CA GLU A 132 23.17 -41.24 -46.66
C GLU A 132 21.97 -40.95 -47.59
N LEU A 133 20.74 -41.03 -47.07
CA LEU A 133 19.52 -40.73 -47.82
C LEU A 133 19.47 -39.27 -48.30
N HIS A 134 20.10 -38.36 -47.55
CA HIS A 134 20.32 -36.97 -47.95
C HIS A 134 21.54 -36.75 -48.87
N GLY A 135 22.21 -37.82 -49.30
CA GLY A 135 23.30 -37.80 -50.29
C GLY A 135 24.67 -37.38 -49.73
N HIS A 136 24.83 -37.32 -48.41
CA HIS A 136 26.08 -36.86 -47.79
C HIS A 136 27.23 -37.88 -47.86
N PHE A 137 26.95 -39.11 -48.29
CA PHE A 137 27.93 -40.19 -48.49
C PHE A 137 28.09 -40.62 -49.96
N ASP A 138 27.33 -40.03 -50.89
CA ASP A 138 27.31 -40.42 -52.32
C ASP A 138 28.69 -40.42 -52.95
N ALA A 139 29.55 -39.46 -52.56
CA ALA A 139 30.91 -39.35 -53.06
C ALA A 139 31.82 -40.55 -52.72
N ALA A 140 31.40 -41.43 -51.80
CA ALA A 140 32.10 -42.66 -51.44
C ALA A 140 31.48 -43.93 -52.07
N ILE A 141 30.35 -43.82 -52.75
CA ILE A 141 29.59 -44.94 -53.33
C ILE A 141 29.81 -44.96 -54.86
N GLY A 142 29.92 -46.16 -55.47
CA GLY A 142 29.92 -46.30 -56.94
C GLY A 142 31.25 -46.02 -57.67
N GLY A 143 32.38 -46.46 -57.11
CA GLY A 143 33.71 -46.40 -57.78
C GLY A 143 34.68 -45.36 -57.21
N ALA A 144 34.38 -44.81 -56.03
CA ALA A 144 35.19 -43.80 -55.36
C ALA A 144 36.61 -44.30 -55.00
N GLY A 145 37.59 -43.40 -55.03
CA GLY A 145 38.97 -43.70 -54.61
C GLY A 145 39.06 -44.02 -53.10
N ALA A 146 40.07 -44.81 -52.72
CA ALA A 146 40.25 -45.30 -51.33
C ALA A 146 40.29 -44.19 -50.26
N ALA A 147 40.74 -42.98 -50.61
CA ALA A 147 40.74 -41.83 -49.69
C ALA A 147 39.32 -41.33 -49.37
N ALA A 148 38.42 -41.29 -50.35
CA ALA A 148 37.03 -40.88 -50.16
C ALA A 148 36.27 -41.89 -49.30
N VAL A 149 36.48 -43.19 -49.54
CA VAL A 149 35.91 -44.27 -48.72
C VAL A 149 36.42 -44.22 -47.28
N ARG A 150 37.73 -44.01 -47.07
CA ARG A 150 38.29 -43.85 -45.71
C ARG A 150 37.68 -42.65 -44.99
N ARG A 151 37.56 -41.50 -45.65
CA ARG A 151 36.94 -40.32 -45.05
C ARG A 151 35.47 -40.57 -44.70
N ALA A 152 34.70 -41.18 -45.60
CA ALA A 152 33.31 -41.55 -45.33
C ALA A 152 33.20 -42.50 -44.11
N LEU A 153 34.08 -43.50 -44.00
CA LEU A 153 34.12 -44.37 -42.83
C LEU A 153 34.41 -43.59 -41.53
N ALA A 154 35.36 -42.66 -41.54
CA ALA A 154 35.63 -41.80 -40.38
C ALA A 154 34.41 -40.94 -39.99
N VAL A 155 33.69 -40.40 -40.97
CA VAL A 155 32.44 -39.66 -40.75
C VAL A 155 31.35 -40.56 -40.18
N ALA A 156 31.15 -41.77 -40.72
CA ALA A 156 30.13 -42.71 -40.23
C ALA A 156 30.39 -43.09 -38.76
N LEU A 157 31.65 -43.24 -38.34
CA LEU A 157 31.99 -43.55 -36.94
C LEU A 157 31.54 -42.47 -35.94
N ARG A 158 31.25 -41.23 -36.39
CA ARG A 158 30.66 -40.19 -35.54
C ARG A 158 29.25 -40.52 -35.08
N GLU A 159 28.46 -41.29 -35.82
CA GLU A 159 27.09 -41.66 -35.41
C GLU A 159 27.06 -42.25 -33.99
N SER A 160 28.13 -42.95 -33.60
CA SER A 160 28.28 -43.58 -32.28
C SER A 160 28.44 -42.63 -31.10
N GLY A 161 28.79 -41.36 -31.33
CA GLY A 161 29.07 -40.41 -30.27
C GLY A 161 27.83 -39.92 -29.52
N SER A 162 28.06 -39.40 -28.32
CA SER A 162 27.08 -38.74 -27.46
C SER A 162 27.78 -37.66 -26.62
N PHE A 163 27.04 -36.70 -26.08
CA PHE A 163 27.60 -35.77 -25.07
C PHE A 163 27.99 -36.45 -23.75
N LEU A 164 27.68 -37.74 -23.58
CA LEU A 164 28.21 -38.56 -22.50
C LEU A 164 29.64 -39.07 -22.78
N SER A 165 30.10 -39.01 -24.03
CA SER A 165 31.40 -39.57 -24.42
C SER A 165 32.55 -38.63 -24.05
N THR A 166 33.58 -39.19 -23.40
CA THR A 166 34.85 -38.50 -23.08
C THR A 166 35.79 -38.39 -24.28
N THR A 167 35.46 -39.06 -25.39
CA THR A 167 36.21 -38.99 -26.65
C THR A 167 35.26 -38.94 -27.85
N VAL A 168 35.79 -38.45 -28.97
CA VAL A 168 35.05 -38.24 -30.22
C VAL A 168 35.80 -38.88 -31.39
N ALA A 169 35.10 -39.44 -32.38
CA ALA A 169 35.75 -39.99 -33.58
C ALA A 169 36.52 -38.90 -34.37
N ASP A 170 37.75 -39.21 -34.76
CA ASP A 170 38.52 -38.38 -35.69
C ASP A 170 37.96 -38.54 -37.12
N LEU A 171 37.70 -37.41 -37.79
CA LEU A 171 37.13 -37.36 -39.13
C LEU A 171 38.16 -37.58 -40.25
N HIS A 172 39.45 -37.52 -39.93
CA HIS A 172 40.55 -37.70 -40.88
C HIS A 172 41.20 -39.07 -40.76
N HIS A 173 41.14 -39.69 -39.59
CA HIS A 173 41.78 -40.98 -39.30
C HIS A 173 40.75 -42.00 -38.77
N PRO A 174 40.20 -42.86 -39.63
CA PRO A 174 39.24 -43.89 -39.22
C PRO A 174 39.76 -44.73 -38.05
N GLY A 175 38.98 -44.82 -36.98
CA GLY A 175 39.32 -45.57 -35.77
C GLY A 175 40.11 -44.78 -34.71
N ALA A 176 40.70 -43.63 -35.07
CA ALA A 176 41.28 -42.74 -34.06
C ALA A 176 40.19 -41.96 -33.29
N ARG A 177 40.48 -41.64 -32.04
CA ARG A 177 39.60 -40.90 -31.13
C ARG A 177 40.33 -39.68 -30.57
N LEU A 178 39.67 -38.54 -30.56
CA LEU A 178 40.14 -37.28 -29.99
C LEU A 178 39.48 -37.07 -28.61
N PRO A 179 40.16 -36.44 -27.63
CA PRO A 179 39.55 -36.14 -26.34
C PRO A 179 38.41 -35.11 -26.49
N GLN A 180 37.32 -35.32 -25.75
CA GLN A 180 36.27 -34.32 -25.56
C GLN A 180 36.65 -33.45 -24.36
N PRO A 181 36.90 -32.14 -24.53
CA PRO A 181 37.33 -31.29 -23.43
C PRO A 181 36.19 -30.98 -22.45
N GLY A 182 36.53 -30.85 -21.15
CA GLY A 182 35.65 -30.30 -20.12
C GLY A 182 34.49 -31.20 -19.67
N VAL A 183 34.55 -32.51 -19.95
CA VAL A 183 33.49 -33.45 -19.55
C VAL A 183 33.55 -33.70 -18.05
N GLU A 184 32.53 -33.27 -17.32
CA GLU A 184 32.40 -33.47 -15.87
C GLU A 184 31.04 -34.09 -15.52
N LEU A 185 31.03 -35.02 -14.57
CA LEU A 185 29.83 -35.71 -14.12
C LEU A 185 29.33 -35.12 -12.80
N HIS A 186 28.06 -34.72 -12.76
CA HIS A 186 27.42 -34.17 -11.58
C HIS A 186 26.22 -35.01 -11.16
N SER A 187 25.99 -35.07 -9.86
CA SER A 187 24.86 -35.77 -9.25
C SER A 187 23.98 -34.78 -8.51
N SER A 188 22.68 -34.79 -8.77
CA SER A 188 21.71 -34.04 -7.99
C SER A 188 21.57 -34.65 -6.58
N PRO A 189 21.05 -33.90 -5.60
CA PRO A 189 20.72 -34.45 -4.27
C PRO A 189 19.71 -35.61 -4.30
N THR A 190 18.98 -35.76 -5.40
CA THR A 190 18.00 -36.82 -5.64
C THR A 190 18.57 -38.02 -6.43
N ALA A 191 19.88 -38.06 -6.66
CA ALA A 191 20.51 -39.12 -7.41
C ALA A 191 20.39 -40.48 -6.71
N GLN A 192 20.08 -41.53 -7.48
CA GLN A 192 19.98 -42.90 -6.97
C GLN A 192 21.37 -43.54 -6.85
N GLU A 193 21.52 -44.51 -5.94
CA GLU A 193 22.73 -45.32 -5.82
C GLU A 193 22.57 -46.71 -6.45
N PRO A 194 23.63 -47.29 -7.06
CA PRO A 194 24.97 -46.72 -7.20
C PRO A 194 25.04 -45.67 -8.33
N ALA A 195 25.73 -44.57 -8.03
CA ALA A 195 26.02 -43.52 -9.00
C ALA A 195 27.15 -43.96 -9.94
N VAL A 196 27.07 -43.55 -11.22
CA VAL A 196 28.18 -43.66 -12.16
C VAL A 196 29.30 -42.74 -11.68
N THR A 197 30.55 -43.21 -11.70
CA THR A 197 31.72 -42.43 -11.28
C THR A 197 32.48 -41.82 -12.44
N ASP A 198 32.57 -42.53 -13.56
CA ASP A 198 33.19 -42.05 -14.80
C ASP A 198 32.22 -42.32 -15.98
N PRO A 199 31.82 -41.30 -16.76
CA PRO A 199 31.04 -41.51 -17.98
C PRO A 199 31.70 -42.48 -18.97
N ALA A 200 33.02 -42.64 -18.95
CA ALA A 200 33.75 -43.59 -19.79
C ALA A 200 33.47 -45.06 -19.47
N ASP A 201 33.03 -45.36 -18.24
CA ASP A 201 32.71 -46.73 -17.80
C ASP A 201 31.35 -47.21 -18.33
N LEU A 202 30.54 -46.30 -18.89
CA LEU A 202 29.22 -46.64 -19.41
C LEU A 202 29.32 -47.40 -20.74
N ALA A 203 28.59 -48.52 -20.79
CA ALA A 203 28.33 -49.19 -22.06
C ALA A 203 27.58 -48.23 -23.01
N ARG A 204 27.84 -48.35 -24.31
CA ARG A 204 27.23 -47.50 -25.32
C ARG A 204 25.70 -47.53 -25.22
N GLY A 205 25.07 -46.36 -25.11
CA GLY A 205 23.62 -46.23 -25.01
C GLY A 205 23.05 -46.51 -23.62
N ALA A 206 23.89 -46.88 -22.64
CA ALA A 206 23.45 -46.94 -21.25
C ALA A 206 23.14 -45.52 -20.73
N PRO A 207 21.99 -45.33 -20.06
CA PRO A 207 21.67 -44.05 -19.43
C PRO A 207 22.56 -43.82 -18.21
N LEU A 208 22.69 -42.56 -17.81
CA LEU A 208 23.20 -42.21 -16.49
C LEU A 208 22.24 -42.67 -15.38
N THR A 209 22.74 -42.83 -14.16
CA THR A 209 21.86 -43.05 -13.01
C THR A 209 20.92 -41.85 -12.85
N LYS A 210 19.65 -42.11 -12.52
CA LYS A 210 18.65 -41.05 -12.35
C LYS A 210 19.17 -40.01 -11.36
N GLY A 211 19.10 -38.74 -11.74
CA GLY A 211 19.64 -37.61 -10.99
C GLY A 211 21.08 -37.23 -11.37
N GLN A 212 21.77 -37.98 -12.22
CA GLN A 212 23.07 -37.60 -12.75
C GLN A 212 22.98 -36.94 -14.13
N TYR A 213 23.89 -36.01 -14.40
CA TYR A 213 24.02 -35.34 -15.69
C TYR A 213 25.48 -34.96 -15.96
N VAL A 214 25.83 -34.81 -17.23
CA VAL A 214 27.17 -34.39 -17.66
C VAL A 214 27.14 -32.93 -18.06
N VAL A 215 28.15 -32.18 -17.63
CA VAL A 215 28.42 -30.81 -18.08
C VAL A 215 29.66 -30.80 -18.95
N HIS A 216 29.77 -29.79 -19.81
CA HIS A 216 30.92 -29.55 -20.68
C HIS A 216 31.52 -28.18 -20.39
N ASP A 217 32.41 -28.10 -19.39
CA ASP A 217 33.09 -26.84 -19.05
C ASP A 217 34.25 -26.56 -20.01
N THR A 218 33.87 -26.16 -21.21
CA THR A 218 34.76 -25.71 -22.27
C THR A 218 34.14 -24.51 -22.95
N ASP A 219 34.98 -23.65 -23.51
CA ASP A 219 34.51 -22.52 -24.30
C ASP A 219 34.03 -22.95 -25.70
N ASP A 220 34.73 -23.90 -26.31
CA ASP A 220 34.46 -24.45 -27.64
C ASP A 220 34.08 -25.93 -27.52
N LEU A 221 32.77 -26.20 -27.53
CA LEU A 221 32.26 -27.58 -27.48
C LEU A 221 32.46 -28.27 -28.83
N ILE A 222 33.10 -29.44 -28.82
CA ILE A 222 33.19 -30.28 -30.02
C ILE A 222 31.90 -31.12 -30.11
N LEU A 223 31.23 -31.08 -31.26
CA LEU A 223 30.09 -31.94 -31.51
C LEU A 223 30.57 -33.40 -31.50
N PRO A 224 30.03 -34.33 -30.70
CA PRO A 224 30.57 -35.69 -30.61
C PRO A 224 29.95 -36.66 -31.62
N TYR A 225 28.80 -36.29 -32.21
CA TYR A 225 28.00 -37.12 -33.09
C TYR A 225 27.86 -36.58 -34.51
N LEU A 226 27.13 -37.29 -35.37
CA LEU A 226 26.78 -36.86 -36.72
C LEU A 226 25.59 -35.87 -36.67
N PRO A 227 25.75 -34.61 -37.12
CA PRO A 227 24.64 -33.67 -37.13
C PRO A 227 23.67 -33.92 -38.29
N ASP A 228 22.40 -33.58 -38.08
CA ASP A 228 21.34 -33.67 -39.10
C ASP A 228 21.60 -32.74 -40.29
N PRO A 229 21.80 -33.25 -41.53
CA PRO A 229 22.07 -32.44 -42.72
C PRO A 229 21.16 -31.23 -42.98
N LEU A 230 19.90 -31.30 -42.56
CA LEU A 230 18.93 -30.22 -42.78
C LEU A 230 19.01 -29.13 -41.71
N ALA A 231 19.53 -29.43 -40.51
CA ALA A 231 19.61 -28.51 -39.37
C ALA A 231 20.81 -27.56 -39.45
N LYS A 232 20.88 -26.74 -40.50
CA LYS A 232 22.02 -25.87 -40.83
C LYS A 232 22.10 -24.60 -39.97
N ARG A 233 20.98 -24.17 -39.42
CA ARG A 233 20.85 -22.95 -38.63
C ARG A 233 20.12 -23.23 -37.31
N LEU A 234 20.39 -22.42 -36.31
CA LEU A 234 19.66 -22.32 -35.05
C LEU A 234 18.60 -21.23 -35.20
N SER A 235 17.37 -21.44 -34.73
CA SER A 235 16.33 -20.42 -34.68
C SER A 235 15.94 -20.11 -33.25
N LEU A 236 15.89 -18.81 -32.93
CA LEU A 236 15.43 -18.29 -31.65
C LEU A 236 14.23 -17.40 -31.92
N THR A 237 13.07 -17.79 -31.41
CA THR A 237 11.81 -17.04 -31.52
C THR A 237 11.33 -16.60 -30.15
N PHE A 238 10.80 -15.39 -30.05
CA PHE A 238 10.37 -14.79 -28.78
C PHE A 238 8.84 -14.73 -28.76
N PRO A 239 8.15 -15.74 -28.19
CA PRO A 239 6.68 -15.83 -28.25
C PRO A 239 5.96 -14.69 -27.53
N ASP A 240 6.65 -14.00 -26.62
CA ASP A 240 6.11 -12.87 -25.86
C ASP A 240 6.38 -11.51 -26.53
N ALA A 241 7.22 -11.48 -27.57
CA ALA A 241 7.48 -10.26 -28.32
C ALA A 241 6.20 -9.82 -29.06
N GLY A 242 5.88 -8.52 -28.95
CA GLY A 242 4.72 -7.95 -29.63
C GLY A 242 3.36 -8.20 -28.96
N GLN A 243 3.30 -8.72 -27.72
CA GLN A 243 2.04 -8.88 -26.99
C GLN A 243 1.23 -7.57 -26.83
N GLY A 244 1.88 -6.40 -26.90
CA GLY A 244 1.22 -5.08 -26.93
C GLY A 244 0.82 -4.58 -28.33
N HIS A 245 1.07 -5.32 -29.41
CA HIS A 245 0.75 -4.91 -30.77
C HIS A 245 -0.63 -5.45 -31.19
N HIS A 246 -1.54 -4.56 -31.61
CA HIS A 246 -2.92 -4.91 -32.01
C HIS A 246 -3.05 -5.59 -33.40
N LEU A 247 -1.95 -5.91 -34.07
CA LEU A 247 -1.96 -6.58 -35.37
C LEU A 247 -1.97 -8.10 -35.20
N PHE A 248 -3.15 -8.70 -35.17
CA PHE A 248 -3.34 -10.15 -35.23
C PHE A 248 -3.01 -10.68 -36.63
N GLY A 249 -1.74 -11.04 -36.84
CA GLY A 249 -1.29 -11.86 -37.96
C GLY A 249 -0.49 -13.05 -37.44
N LEU A 250 -0.58 -14.20 -38.11
CA LEU A 250 0.10 -15.47 -37.75
C LEU A 250 1.65 -15.37 -37.64
N TRP A 251 2.25 -14.22 -37.93
CA TRP A 251 3.70 -14.03 -38.03
C TRP A 251 4.22 -12.70 -37.45
N ALA A 252 3.54 -12.10 -36.47
CA ALA A 252 4.09 -10.97 -35.69
C ALA A 252 5.21 -11.40 -34.71
N ILE A 253 5.85 -12.55 -34.95
CA ILE A 253 6.89 -13.12 -34.10
C ILE A 253 8.24 -12.64 -34.64
N GLU A 254 8.92 -11.81 -33.88
CA GLU A 254 10.30 -11.43 -34.17
C GLU A 254 11.22 -12.59 -33.73
N GLY A 255 12.06 -13.08 -34.65
CA GLY A 255 12.98 -14.18 -34.40
C GLY A 255 14.28 -14.00 -35.17
N VAL A 256 15.33 -14.69 -34.74
CA VAL A 256 16.65 -14.65 -35.40
C VAL A 256 17.12 -16.05 -35.74
N THR A 257 17.63 -16.23 -36.96
CA THR A 257 18.31 -17.45 -37.37
C THR A 257 19.83 -17.26 -37.42
N LEU A 258 20.57 -18.21 -36.86
CA LEU A 258 22.03 -18.16 -36.73
C LEU A 258 22.65 -19.41 -37.39
N PRO A 259 23.49 -19.26 -38.42
CA PRO A 259 24.08 -20.41 -39.12
C PRO A 259 25.19 -21.07 -38.30
N TYR A 260 25.16 -22.39 -38.19
CA TYR A 260 26.28 -23.12 -37.57
C TYR A 260 27.57 -22.88 -38.36
N ALA A 261 28.64 -22.52 -37.66
CA ALA A 261 29.94 -22.35 -38.29
C ALA A 261 30.53 -23.71 -38.71
N GLY A 262 31.28 -23.73 -39.82
CA GLY A 262 31.93 -24.94 -40.35
C GLY A 262 31.21 -25.53 -41.57
N ARG A 263 31.52 -26.79 -41.90
CA ARG A 263 30.88 -27.54 -42.99
C ARG A 263 30.47 -28.90 -42.45
N TRP A 264 29.36 -29.44 -42.91
CA TRP A 264 28.94 -30.78 -42.50
C TRP A 264 30.06 -31.79 -42.79
N PRO A 265 30.42 -32.67 -41.84
CA PRO A 265 29.77 -32.94 -40.54
C PRO A 265 30.36 -32.18 -39.33
N GLU A 266 31.22 -31.18 -39.54
CA GLU A 266 31.91 -30.37 -38.52
C GLU A 266 31.18 -29.05 -38.24
N TRP A 267 29.92 -29.15 -37.83
CA TRP A 267 29.21 -27.99 -37.30
C TRP A 267 29.67 -27.66 -35.89
N HIS A 268 29.89 -26.37 -35.65
CA HIS A 268 30.35 -25.88 -34.36
C HIS A 268 29.15 -25.39 -33.55
N PRO A 269 28.90 -25.95 -32.35
CA PRO A 269 27.88 -25.48 -31.43
C PRO A 269 28.03 -24.00 -31.08
N TYR A 270 26.89 -23.36 -30.77
CA TYR A 270 26.84 -22.03 -30.18
C TYR A 270 26.94 -22.11 -28.67
N ARG A 271 27.42 -21.06 -28.03
CA ARG A 271 27.33 -20.85 -26.57
C ARG A 271 26.33 -19.75 -26.28
N LEU A 272 25.24 -20.10 -25.60
CA LEU A 272 24.27 -19.17 -25.04
C LEU A 272 24.76 -18.69 -23.66
N VAL A 273 24.76 -17.38 -23.45
CA VAL A 273 25.18 -16.73 -22.20
C VAL A 273 24.08 -15.78 -21.76
N LEU A 274 23.49 -16.05 -20.60
CA LEU A 274 22.61 -15.13 -19.88
C LEU A 274 23.47 -14.21 -19.00
N GLU A 275 23.33 -12.90 -19.18
CA GLU A 275 24.02 -11.86 -18.42
C GLU A 275 23.04 -10.81 -17.88
N ALA A 276 23.45 -10.04 -16.87
CA ALA A 276 22.66 -8.91 -16.39
C ALA A 276 22.80 -7.72 -17.34
N GLY A 277 21.69 -7.02 -17.60
CA GLY A 277 21.67 -5.74 -18.32
C GLY A 277 20.70 -4.77 -17.65
N ALA A 278 20.83 -3.48 -17.96
CA ALA A 278 19.81 -2.49 -17.56
C ALA A 278 18.55 -2.57 -18.44
N GLU A 279 18.71 -3.06 -19.67
CA GLU A 279 17.65 -3.24 -20.65
C GLU A 279 17.77 -4.63 -21.28
N LEU A 280 16.66 -5.16 -21.79
CA LEU A 280 16.64 -6.40 -22.56
C LEU A 280 17.43 -6.21 -23.86
N ALA A 281 18.52 -6.96 -24.02
CA ALA A 281 19.36 -6.87 -25.21
C ALA A 281 19.93 -8.23 -25.60
N ALA A 282 20.16 -8.44 -26.90
CA ALA A 282 20.82 -9.65 -27.38
C ALA A 282 21.87 -9.32 -28.43
N ARG A 283 22.99 -10.07 -28.41
CA ARG A 283 24.06 -9.95 -29.41
C ARG A 283 24.65 -11.31 -29.73
N SER A 284 24.94 -11.53 -31.01
CA SER A 284 25.67 -12.70 -31.49
C SER A 284 27.03 -12.28 -32.02
N THR A 285 28.10 -12.88 -31.50
CA THR A 285 29.46 -12.66 -32.01
C THR A 285 30.18 -14.00 -32.13
N ARG A 286 30.64 -14.32 -33.34
CA ARG A 286 31.26 -15.62 -33.69
C ARG A 286 30.31 -16.79 -33.37
N ARG A 287 30.54 -17.47 -32.26
CA ARG A 287 29.81 -18.66 -31.77
C ARG A 287 29.18 -18.42 -30.40
N VAL A 288 29.03 -17.17 -29.98
CA VAL A 288 28.46 -16.83 -28.66
C VAL A 288 27.25 -15.93 -28.85
N VAL A 289 26.11 -16.38 -28.31
CA VAL A 289 24.87 -15.62 -28.19
C VAL A 289 24.78 -15.12 -26.75
N ARG A 290 24.80 -13.81 -26.56
CA ARG A 290 24.62 -13.19 -25.25
C ARG A 290 23.25 -12.54 -25.19
N VAL A 291 22.52 -12.82 -24.12
CA VAL A 291 21.22 -12.23 -23.82
C VAL A 291 21.33 -11.57 -22.46
N ALA A 292 21.15 -10.25 -22.44
CA ALA A 292 21.10 -9.44 -21.25
C ALA A 292 19.64 -9.28 -20.82
N VAL A 293 19.30 -9.62 -19.58
CA VAL A 293 17.94 -9.49 -19.03
C VAL A 293 17.96 -8.51 -17.85
N PRO A 294 17.02 -7.57 -17.75
CA PRO A 294 16.90 -6.66 -16.60
C PRO A 294 16.64 -7.40 -15.27
N PRO A 295 17.07 -6.82 -14.14
CA PRO A 295 16.83 -7.42 -12.83
C PRO A 295 15.34 -7.52 -12.53
N GLY A 296 14.90 -8.71 -12.16
CA GLY A 296 13.50 -8.98 -11.88
C GLY A 296 12.67 -9.27 -13.12
N GLU A 297 13.29 -9.52 -14.28
CA GLU A 297 12.59 -9.94 -15.49
C GLU A 297 12.91 -11.40 -15.88
N GLN A 298 12.04 -11.97 -16.71
CA GLN A 298 12.22 -13.28 -17.33
C GLN A 298 11.86 -13.23 -18.82
N LEU A 299 12.57 -14.03 -19.62
CA LEU A 299 12.35 -14.13 -21.06
C LEU A 299 12.11 -15.60 -21.45
N ARG A 300 11.04 -15.83 -22.21
CA ARG A 300 10.80 -17.12 -22.89
C ARG A 300 11.38 -17.07 -24.29
N VAL A 301 12.11 -18.11 -24.66
CA VAL A 301 12.72 -18.26 -25.99
C VAL A 301 12.41 -19.64 -26.53
N ASN A 302 11.75 -19.70 -27.68
CA ASN A 302 11.53 -20.95 -28.39
C ASN A 302 12.75 -21.23 -29.28
N LEU A 303 13.38 -22.38 -29.07
CA LEU A 303 14.57 -22.83 -29.77
C LEU A 303 14.19 -23.95 -30.76
N SER A 304 14.45 -23.74 -32.05
CA SER A 304 14.21 -24.74 -33.09
C SER A 304 15.38 -24.83 -34.08
N SER A 305 15.37 -25.88 -34.89
CA SER A 305 16.30 -26.03 -36.01
C SER A 305 15.76 -25.25 -37.21
N ALA A 306 16.64 -24.60 -37.96
CA ALA A 306 16.31 -23.91 -39.20
C ALA A 306 17.11 -24.52 -40.37
N LEU A 307 16.47 -24.56 -41.53
CA LEU A 307 16.97 -25.18 -42.75
C LEU A 307 17.13 -24.14 -43.87
N ASP A 308 17.77 -24.49 -44.98
CA ASP A 308 17.77 -23.59 -46.14
C ASP A 308 16.39 -23.67 -46.82
N ARG A 309 15.89 -22.54 -47.33
CA ARG A 309 14.60 -22.50 -48.04
C ARG A 309 14.50 -23.52 -49.18
N ALA A 310 15.59 -23.77 -49.89
CA ALA A 310 15.64 -24.75 -50.98
C ALA A 310 15.49 -26.21 -50.50
N ASP A 311 15.78 -26.49 -49.23
CA ASP A 311 15.70 -27.85 -48.68
C ASP A 311 14.28 -28.19 -48.18
N LEU A 312 13.35 -27.23 -48.14
CA LEU A 312 11.94 -27.47 -47.76
C LEU A 312 11.28 -28.53 -48.64
N ASP A 313 11.62 -28.57 -49.93
CA ASP A 313 11.07 -29.56 -50.87
C ASP A 313 11.62 -30.99 -50.66
N LEU A 314 12.60 -31.17 -49.77
CA LEU A 314 13.02 -32.50 -49.28
C LEU A 314 12.08 -33.03 -48.18
N LEU A 315 11.25 -32.18 -47.57
CA LEU A 315 10.28 -32.59 -46.55
C LEU A 315 8.95 -32.98 -47.20
N GLY A 316 8.56 -34.25 -47.03
CA GLY A 316 7.28 -34.77 -47.52
C GLY A 316 6.08 -34.03 -46.94
N LEU A 317 6.15 -33.67 -45.65
CA LEU A 317 5.12 -32.87 -44.96
C LEU A 317 4.95 -31.49 -45.59
N TRP A 318 6.04 -30.80 -45.95
CA TRP A 318 5.95 -29.51 -46.66
C TRP A 318 5.24 -29.68 -48.00
N ARG A 319 5.68 -30.65 -48.80
CA ARG A 319 5.10 -30.94 -50.12
C ARG A 319 3.64 -31.38 -50.11
N SER A 320 3.14 -31.86 -48.97
CA SER A 320 1.73 -32.19 -48.80
C SER A 320 0.82 -30.96 -48.77
N LEU A 321 1.37 -29.76 -48.50
CA LEU A 321 0.61 -28.52 -48.52
C LEU A 321 0.21 -28.11 -49.95
N PRO A 322 -0.99 -27.51 -50.11
CA PRO A 322 -1.41 -26.91 -51.37
C PRO A 322 -0.33 -25.97 -51.93
N GLN A 323 -0.09 -26.04 -53.24
CA GLN A 323 0.90 -25.19 -53.90
C GLN A 323 0.67 -23.70 -53.62
N ALA A 324 -0.59 -23.26 -53.59
CA ALA A 324 -0.95 -21.88 -53.26
C ALA A 324 -0.46 -21.41 -51.87
N ILE A 325 -0.25 -22.32 -50.91
CA ILE A 325 0.31 -22.00 -49.58
C ILE A 325 1.83 -22.02 -49.62
N ARG A 326 2.43 -22.98 -50.33
CA ARG A 326 3.89 -23.09 -50.47
C ARG A 326 4.52 -21.94 -51.26
N ASP A 327 3.77 -21.40 -52.22
CA ASP A 327 4.19 -20.27 -53.06
C ASP A 327 4.09 -18.92 -52.33
N LEU A 328 3.50 -18.88 -51.12
CA LEU A 328 3.52 -17.69 -50.27
C LEU A 328 4.89 -17.56 -49.61
N ASP A 329 5.67 -16.56 -50.03
CA ASP A 329 7.02 -16.30 -49.52
C ASP A 329 7.08 -16.30 -47.99
N VAL A 330 6.14 -15.61 -47.34
CA VAL A 330 6.09 -15.50 -45.88
C VAL A 330 5.88 -16.85 -45.17
N VAL A 331 5.13 -17.78 -45.76
CA VAL A 331 4.96 -19.13 -45.20
C VAL A 331 6.24 -19.93 -45.39
N ALA A 332 6.84 -19.85 -46.58
CA ALA A 332 8.07 -20.56 -46.90
C ALA A 332 9.26 -20.08 -46.04
N GLU A 333 9.39 -18.78 -45.81
CA GLU A 333 10.41 -18.23 -44.91
C GLU A 333 10.17 -18.68 -43.47
N ALA A 334 8.94 -18.57 -42.95
CA ALA A 334 8.61 -19.05 -41.60
C ALA A 334 8.87 -20.56 -41.42
N ALA A 335 8.61 -21.36 -42.46
CA ALA A 335 8.92 -22.78 -42.48
C ALA A 335 10.44 -23.05 -42.45
N ALA A 336 11.22 -22.33 -43.27
CA ALA A 336 12.67 -22.47 -43.34
C ALA A 336 13.37 -21.98 -42.06
N ASP A 337 12.85 -20.92 -41.45
CA ASP A 337 13.36 -20.30 -40.23
C ASP A 337 12.87 -21.01 -38.96
N GLY A 338 12.19 -22.14 -39.08
CA GLY A 338 11.93 -23.04 -37.97
C GLY A 338 10.71 -22.68 -37.10
N TRP A 339 9.74 -21.93 -37.64
CA TRP A 339 8.59 -21.44 -36.87
C TRP A 339 7.39 -22.40 -36.90
N LEU A 340 7.42 -23.39 -37.80
CA LEU A 340 6.35 -24.37 -37.94
C LEU A 340 6.69 -25.63 -37.13
N TRP A 341 5.98 -25.81 -36.00
CA TRP A 341 6.28 -26.87 -35.03
C TRP A 341 6.25 -28.29 -35.61
N TRP A 342 5.47 -28.56 -36.66
CA TRP A 342 5.38 -29.89 -37.27
C TRP A 342 6.53 -30.19 -38.26
N LEU A 343 7.26 -29.18 -38.74
CA LEU A 343 8.49 -29.39 -39.53
C LEU A 343 9.73 -29.36 -38.64
N THR A 344 9.70 -28.49 -37.64
CA THR A 344 10.83 -28.09 -36.80
C THR A 344 10.27 -27.79 -35.41
N PRO A 345 10.05 -28.82 -34.56
CA PRO A 345 9.47 -28.63 -33.25
C PRO A 345 10.37 -27.73 -32.38
N PRO A 346 9.81 -26.72 -31.69
CA PRO A 346 10.57 -25.88 -30.78
C PRO A 346 10.66 -26.50 -29.38
N THR A 347 11.77 -26.24 -28.71
CA THR A 347 11.92 -26.42 -27.25
C THR A 347 11.99 -25.06 -26.57
N GLN A 348 11.28 -24.89 -25.47
CA GLN A 348 11.23 -23.61 -24.77
C GLN A 348 12.36 -23.48 -23.74
N LEU A 349 13.18 -22.46 -23.90
CA LEU A 349 14.14 -21.96 -22.92
C LEU A 349 13.50 -20.86 -22.07
N ARG A 350 13.88 -20.84 -20.79
CA ARG A 350 13.51 -19.77 -19.84
C ARG A 350 14.78 -19.12 -19.31
N LEU A 351 14.93 -17.82 -19.55
CA LEU A 351 16.03 -17.01 -19.05
C LEU A 351 15.49 -16.15 -17.91
N VAL A 352 16.06 -16.28 -16.71
CA VAL A 352 15.53 -15.62 -15.51
C VAL A 352 16.61 -14.78 -14.84
N HIS A 353 16.28 -13.52 -14.55
CA HIS A 353 17.08 -12.67 -13.70
C HIS A 353 16.37 -12.47 -12.35
N ALA A 354 16.65 -13.39 -11.43
CA ALA A 354 16.01 -13.44 -10.13
C ALA A 354 16.53 -12.35 -9.19
N VAL A 355 15.61 -11.76 -8.42
CA VAL A 355 15.89 -10.76 -7.38
C VAL A 355 15.24 -11.15 -6.05
N PRO A 356 15.93 -10.99 -4.92
CA PRO A 356 15.40 -11.39 -3.62
C PRO A 356 14.24 -10.50 -3.18
N LYS A 357 14.14 -9.27 -3.69
CA LYS A 357 13.08 -8.30 -3.39
C LYS A 357 12.62 -7.60 -4.68
N PRO A 358 11.41 -7.05 -4.75
CA PRO A 358 11.00 -6.19 -5.86
C PRO A 358 12.00 -5.05 -6.09
N VAL A 359 12.26 -4.72 -7.36
CA VAL A 359 13.26 -3.70 -7.75
C VAL A 359 12.71 -2.27 -7.64
N GLU A 360 11.43 -2.13 -7.32
CA GLU A 360 10.76 -0.85 -7.09
C GLU A 360 9.98 -0.88 -5.77
N VAL A 361 10.01 0.25 -5.04
CA VAL A 361 9.22 0.44 -3.83
C VAL A 361 7.76 0.67 -4.22
N PRO A 362 6.78 -0.07 -3.66
CA PRO A 362 5.37 0.16 -3.99
C PRO A 362 4.92 1.54 -3.50
N ARG A 363 4.41 2.39 -4.40
CA ARG A 363 3.99 3.76 -4.05
C ARG A 363 2.51 3.96 -4.30
N THR A 364 1.79 4.46 -3.30
CA THR A 364 0.38 4.81 -3.46
C THR A 364 0.26 6.12 -4.22
N THR A 365 -0.27 6.11 -5.44
CA THR A 365 -0.53 7.31 -6.22
C THR A 365 -1.72 8.08 -5.64
N ILE A 366 -2.85 7.36 -5.47
CA ILE A 366 -4.09 7.85 -4.87
C ILE A 366 -4.68 6.67 -4.09
N LEU A 367 -5.20 6.93 -2.90
CA LEU A 367 -5.93 5.92 -2.12
C LEU A 367 -7.08 6.60 -1.37
N VAL A 368 -8.31 6.15 -1.65
CA VAL A 368 -9.54 6.71 -1.08
C VAL A 368 -10.32 5.60 -0.39
N PRO A 369 -10.67 5.74 0.90
CA PRO A 369 -11.53 4.80 1.58
C PRO A 369 -12.99 5.10 1.25
N VAL A 370 -13.70 4.11 0.72
CA VAL A 370 -15.14 4.19 0.44
C VAL A 370 -15.87 3.22 1.34
N ARG A 371 -16.94 3.71 1.98
CA ARG A 371 -17.83 2.91 2.83
C ARG A 371 -19.28 3.10 2.42
N VAL A 372 -20.10 2.11 2.79
CA VAL A 372 -21.56 2.14 2.62
C VAL A 372 -22.24 2.24 3.98
N ALA A 373 -23.46 2.78 4.01
CA ALA A 373 -24.23 2.94 5.24
C ALA A 373 -24.41 1.60 5.97
N ASP A 374 -24.17 1.61 7.28
CA ASP A 374 -24.25 0.45 8.18
C ASP A 374 -23.32 -0.73 7.81
N GLY A 375 -22.40 -0.55 6.85
CA GLY A 375 -21.40 -1.54 6.46
C GLY A 375 -20.20 -1.59 7.41
N THR A 376 -19.59 -2.77 7.53
CA THR A 376 -18.42 -3.03 8.39
C THR A 376 -17.11 -3.14 7.63
N ASP A 377 -17.17 -3.08 6.29
CA ASP A 377 -16.04 -3.04 5.39
C ASP A 377 -15.64 -1.62 4.98
N VAL A 378 -14.40 -1.50 4.53
CA VAL A 378 -13.83 -0.33 3.85
C VAL A 378 -13.27 -0.80 2.53
N ARG A 379 -13.68 -0.16 1.44
CA ARG A 379 -13.17 -0.45 0.11
C ARG A 379 -12.15 0.61 -0.25
N LEU A 380 -10.94 0.17 -0.55
CA LEU A 380 -9.86 1.06 -0.95
C LEU A 380 -9.89 1.21 -2.47
N PHE A 381 -10.09 2.44 -2.93
CA PHE A 381 -10.04 2.80 -4.34
C PHE A 381 -8.79 3.60 -4.63
N GLY A 382 -7.99 3.17 -5.60
CA GLY A 382 -6.70 3.78 -5.81
C GLY A 382 -5.82 3.14 -6.85
N GLY A 383 -4.58 3.63 -6.93
CA GLY A 383 -3.51 3.07 -7.74
C GLY A 383 -2.24 2.93 -6.92
N VAL A 384 -1.53 1.82 -7.11
CA VAL A 384 -0.23 1.56 -6.49
C VAL A 384 0.78 1.27 -7.59
N ASP A 385 1.78 2.15 -7.73
CA ASP A 385 2.89 1.96 -8.66
C ASP A 385 3.77 0.81 -8.16
N VAL A 386 4.07 -0.15 -9.03
CA VAL A 386 4.89 -1.34 -8.74
C VAL A 386 5.67 -1.75 -9.97
N HIS A 387 6.80 -2.45 -9.78
CA HIS A 387 7.44 -3.16 -10.89
C HIS A 387 6.84 -4.56 -11.01
N GLY A 388 5.85 -4.70 -11.89
CA GLY A 388 5.11 -5.94 -12.17
C GLY A 388 6.02 -7.16 -12.33
N PRO A 389 7.02 -7.15 -13.23
CA PRO A 389 7.90 -8.29 -13.46
C PRO A 389 8.62 -8.80 -12.21
N SER A 390 8.89 -7.94 -11.23
CA SER A 390 9.54 -8.36 -9.98
C SER A 390 8.58 -8.69 -8.83
N THR A 391 7.33 -8.25 -8.91
CA THR A 391 6.35 -8.34 -7.83
C THR A 391 5.35 -9.47 -8.08
N GLU A 392 5.21 -10.40 -7.16
CA GLU A 392 4.18 -11.47 -7.22
C GLU A 392 2.87 -11.05 -6.58
N ARG A 393 2.98 -10.35 -5.45
CA ARG A 393 1.88 -10.10 -4.54
C ARG A 393 2.06 -8.74 -3.87
N LEU A 394 0.95 -8.04 -3.74
CA LEU A 394 0.83 -6.82 -2.97
C LEU A 394 -0.05 -7.08 -1.74
N ASP A 395 0.50 -6.88 -0.55
CA ASP A 395 -0.22 -6.92 0.72
C ASP A 395 -0.47 -5.50 1.21
N VAL A 396 -1.72 -5.23 1.61
CA VAL A 396 -2.11 -3.95 2.20
C VAL A 396 -2.16 -4.14 3.72
N GLU A 397 -1.22 -3.54 4.42
CA GLU A 397 -1.16 -3.53 5.88
C GLU A 397 -1.86 -2.28 6.41
N ALA A 398 -2.61 -2.42 7.50
CA ALA A 398 -3.29 -1.33 8.18
C ALA A 398 -2.83 -1.26 9.64
N ALA A 399 -2.60 -0.06 10.14
CA ALA A 399 -2.31 0.22 11.54
C ALA A 399 -3.11 1.43 12.01
N TRP A 400 -3.65 1.38 13.22
CA TRP A 400 -4.32 2.53 13.83
C TRP A 400 -4.29 2.41 15.35
N THR A 401 -4.63 3.50 16.01
CA THR A 401 -4.92 3.51 17.45
C THR A 401 -6.41 3.74 17.64
N GLU A 402 -7.04 3.09 18.61
CA GLU A 402 -8.43 3.38 18.97
C GLU A 402 -8.65 3.43 20.49
N TRP A 403 -9.60 4.27 20.91
CA TRP A 403 -10.08 4.31 22.28
C TRP A 403 -11.07 3.19 22.54
N VAL A 404 -10.78 2.37 23.56
CA VAL A 404 -11.67 1.32 24.04
C VAL A 404 -12.15 1.68 25.43
N ASP A 405 -13.47 1.90 25.56
CA ASP A 405 -14.10 2.18 26.84
C ASP A 405 -14.91 0.97 27.34
N ASP A 406 -14.22 0.03 28.00
CA ASP A 406 -14.85 -1.13 28.64
C ASP A 406 -15.33 -0.78 30.05
N PRO A 407 -16.66 -0.77 30.34
CA PRO A 407 -17.19 -0.45 31.66
C PRO A 407 -16.69 -1.34 32.79
N THR A 408 -16.16 -2.54 32.50
CA THR A 408 -15.58 -3.44 33.49
C THR A 408 -14.18 -3.01 33.96
N LYS A 409 -13.50 -2.16 33.19
CA LYS A 409 -12.19 -1.58 33.53
C LYS A 409 -12.33 -0.25 34.27
N PRO A 410 -11.30 0.21 35.01
CA PRO A 410 -11.34 1.47 35.76
C PRO A 410 -11.52 2.73 34.88
N GLY A 411 -11.16 2.65 33.60
CA GLY A 411 -11.26 3.76 32.67
C GLY A 411 -10.99 3.34 31.22
N PRO A 412 -11.09 4.29 30.28
CA PRO A 412 -10.79 4.06 28.87
C PRO A 412 -9.29 3.90 28.65
N GLU A 413 -8.91 3.10 27.66
CA GLU A 413 -7.53 2.89 27.25
C GLU A 413 -7.42 3.06 25.73
N GLN A 414 -6.24 3.49 25.28
CA GLN A 414 -5.90 3.53 23.85
C GLN A 414 -5.16 2.24 23.50
N VAL A 415 -5.59 1.58 22.44
CA VAL A 415 -5.01 0.31 21.97
C VAL A 415 -4.46 0.50 20.56
N ASP A 416 -3.25 -0.01 20.34
CA ASP A 416 -2.64 -0.11 19.02
C ASP A 416 -3.13 -1.37 18.32
N VAL A 417 -3.66 -1.23 17.11
CA VAL A 417 -4.20 -2.33 16.31
C VAL A 417 -3.50 -2.36 14.96
N THR A 418 -3.11 -3.56 14.55
CA THR A 418 -2.58 -3.85 13.22
C THR A 418 -3.44 -4.93 12.55
N ALA A 419 -3.73 -4.77 11.26
CA ALA A 419 -4.49 -5.72 10.49
C ALA A 419 -3.92 -5.88 9.07
N ALA A 420 -4.11 -7.07 8.49
CA ALA A 420 -3.94 -7.27 7.05
C ALA A 420 -5.25 -6.86 6.37
N ALA A 421 -5.25 -5.70 5.71
CA ALA A 421 -6.43 -5.11 5.12
C ALA A 421 -6.87 -5.86 3.86
N ALA A 422 -5.95 -6.13 2.95
CA ALA A 422 -6.21 -6.85 1.71
C ALA A 422 -4.92 -7.46 1.17
N HIS A 423 -5.05 -8.36 0.20
CA HIS A 423 -3.94 -8.85 -0.59
C HIS A 423 -4.38 -9.12 -2.00
N THR A 424 -3.50 -8.90 -2.96
CA THR A 424 -3.75 -9.23 -4.36
C THR A 424 -2.51 -9.76 -5.07
N ALA A 425 -2.72 -10.60 -6.08
CA ALA A 425 -1.67 -11.05 -6.97
C ALA A 425 -1.40 -9.99 -8.03
N VAL A 426 -0.14 -9.78 -8.39
CA VAL A 426 0.30 -8.81 -9.39
C VAL A 426 0.72 -9.55 -10.66
N SER A 427 0.07 -9.21 -11.78
CA SER A 427 0.41 -9.76 -13.09
C SER A 427 1.76 -9.24 -13.57
N TYR A 428 2.39 -9.95 -14.52
CA TYR A 428 3.75 -9.62 -14.97
C TYR A 428 3.82 -8.26 -15.69
N ASP A 429 2.74 -7.87 -16.36
CA ASP A 429 2.57 -6.67 -17.18
C ASP A 429 1.98 -5.47 -16.42
N GLU A 430 1.79 -5.59 -15.10
CA GLU A 430 1.22 -4.52 -14.27
C GLU A 430 2.27 -3.60 -13.69
N ASP A 431 2.36 -2.39 -14.22
CA ASP A 431 3.18 -1.31 -13.65
C ASP A 431 2.38 -0.44 -12.65
N LEU A 432 1.05 -0.53 -12.72
CA LEU A 432 0.12 0.17 -11.84
C LEU A 432 -0.99 -0.79 -11.41
N VAL A 433 -1.00 -1.17 -10.14
CA VAL A 433 -2.05 -1.99 -9.55
C VAL A 433 -3.23 -1.07 -9.22
N VAL A 434 -4.33 -1.23 -9.97
CA VAL A 434 -5.56 -0.47 -9.72
C VAL A 434 -6.41 -1.20 -8.68
N LEU A 435 -6.61 -0.56 -7.53
CA LEU A 435 -7.43 -1.07 -6.44
C LEU A 435 -8.87 -0.58 -6.60
N GLY A 436 -9.83 -1.50 -6.52
CA GLY A 436 -11.24 -1.15 -6.53
C GLY A 436 -12.18 -2.36 -6.57
N GLY A 437 -13.47 -2.09 -6.35
CA GLY A 437 -14.51 -3.11 -6.41
C GLY A 437 -14.50 -4.09 -5.22
N GLU A 438 -15.40 -5.07 -5.26
CA GLU A 438 -15.52 -6.13 -4.24
C GLU A 438 -14.80 -7.43 -4.65
N LYS A 439 -14.50 -7.58 -5.94
CA LYS A 439 -13.89 -8.75 -6.54
C LYS A 439 -12.99 -8.32 -7.68
N ASP A 440 -11.95 -9.10 -7.91
CA ASP A 440 -11.05 -8.90 -9.03
C ASP A 440 -11.85 -8.91 -10.33
N SER A 441 -11.65 -7.87 -11.14
CA SER A 441 -12.43 -7.62 -12.35
C SER A 441 -11.51 -7.19 -13.47
N THR A 442 -11.79 -7.66 -14.68
CA THR A 442 -11.03 -7.30 -15.87
C THR A 442 -11.92 -6.52 -16.82
N PHE A 443 -11.51 -5.31 -17.19
CA PHE A 443 -12.24 -4.42 -18.08
C PHE A 443 -11.53 -4.32 -19.43
N PRO A 444 -12.16 -4.71 -20.54
CA PRO A 444 -11.57 -4.49 -21.86
C PRO A 444 -11.56 -2.99 -22.18
N LEU A 445 -10.42 -2.50 -22.65
CA LEU A 445 -10.24 -1.13 -23.10
C LEU A 445 -10.46 -1.03 -24.63
N PRO A 446 -10.82 0.15 -25.16
CA PRO A 446 -11.10 0.31 -26.60
C PRO A 446 -9.90 0.03 -27.51
N ASP A 447 -8.68 0.14 -27.00
CA ASP A 447 -7.46 -0.23 -27.72
C ASP A 447 -7.32 -1.77 -27.83
N GLY A 448 -8.05 -2.56 -27.05
CA GLY A 448 -7.96 -4.02 -27.03
C GLY A 448 -7.07 -4.56 -25.91
N SER A 449 -6.48 -3.70 -25.09
CA SER A 449 -5.87 -4.08 -23.81
C SER A 449 -6.95 -4.35 -22.75
N ALA A 450 -6.57 -4.89 -21.60
CA ALA A 450 -7.48 -5.15 -20.51
C ALA A 450 -6.95 -4.55 -19.21
N LEU A 451 -7.75 -3.70 -18.57
CA LEU A 451 -7.44 -3.16 -17.25
C LEU A 451 -7.87 -4.16 -16.18
N GLN A 452 -6.91 -4.68 -15.42
CA GLN A 452 -7.21 -5.44 -14.22
C GLN A 452 -7.47 -4.49 -13.04
N VAL A 453 -8.54 -4.75 -12.31
CA VAL A 453 -8.91 -4.03 -11.09
C VAL A 453 -8.97 -5.05 -9.97
N HIS A 454 -8.17 -4.82 -8.94
CA HIS A 454 -7.94 -5.73 -7.82
C HIS A 454 -8.82 -5.35 -6.63
N ALA A 455 -9.48 -6.34 -6.03
CA ALA A 455 -10.30 -6.13 -4.86
C ALA A 455 -9.45 -5.73 -3.65
N ALA A 456 -9.76 -4.59 -3.04
CA ALA A 456 -9.10 -4.12 -1.83
C ALA A 456 -10.14 -3.81 -0.75
N VAL A 457 -10.59 -4.86 -0.05
CA VAL A 457 -11.65 -4.76 0.96
C VAL A 457 -11.08 -5.05 2.35
N HIS A 458 -10.94 -3.99 3.15
CA HIS A 458 -10.54 -4.08 4.55
C HIS A 458 -11.76 -4.35 5.44
N GLN A 459 -11.76 -5.49 6.13
CA GLN A 459 -12.82 -5.85 7.09
C GLN A 459 -12.48 -5.30 8.49
N LEU A 460 -13.18 -4.25 8.93
CA LEU A 460 -13.03 -3.69 10.28
C LEU A 460 -13.86 -4.45 11.31
N GLY A 461 -14.96 -5.10 10.89
CA GLY A 461 -15.87 -5.83 11.76
C GLY A 461 -16.86 -4.95 12.54
N ASP A 462 -16.76 -3.63 12.42
CA ASP A 462 -17.69 -2.67 13.02
C ASP A 462 -17.91 -1.43 12.13
N THR A 463 -18.78 -0.54 12.59
CA THR A 463 -19.19 0.67 11.86
C THR A 463 -18.42 1.93 12.27
N ARG A 464 -17.41 1.82 13.15
CA ARG A 464 -16.74 2.97 13.77
C ARG A 464 -15.86 3.73 12.78
N HIS A 465 -15.67 5.03 13.07
CA HIS A 465 -14.68 5.89 12.45
C HIS A 465 -13.28 5.59 13.00
N ARG A 466 -12.28 5.60 12.11
CA ARG A 466 -10.87 5.41 12.46
C ARG A 466 -9.98 6.23 11.55
N LEU A 467 -8.86 6.70 12.09
CA LEU A 467 -7.76 7.24 11.30
C LEU A 467 -6.75 6.12 11.07
N VAL A 468 -6.78 5.52 9.87
CA VAL A 468 -6.02 4.30 9.57
C VAL A 468 -4.79 4.63 8.72
N GLU A 469 -3.63 4.18 9.16
CA GLU A 469 -2.39 4.21 8.42
C GLU A 469 -2.28 2.94 7.56
N TYR A 470 -2.27 3.11 6.23
CA TYR A 470 -2.08 2.00 5.28
C TYR A 470 -0.66 1.98 4.73
N ARG A 471 -0.07 0.79 4.65
CA ARG A 471 1.25 0.53 4.05
C ARG A 471 1.13 -0.58 3.01
N MET A 472 1.83 -0.40 1.89
CA MET A 472 1.86 -1.37 0.81
C MET A 472 3.13 -2.21 0.94
N ARG A 473 3.00 -3.53 0.98
CA ARG A 473 4.12 -4.47 0.98
C ARG A 473 4.11 -5.26 -0.33
N ALA A 474 5.14 -5.09 -1.13
CA ALA A 474 5.34 -5.86 -2.36
C ALA A 474 6.28 -7.04 -2.09
N THR A 475 5.89 -8.25 -2.52
CA THR A 475 6.68 -9.48 -2.35
C THR A 475 7.23 -9.95 -3.69
N THR A 476 8.50 -10.42 -3.72
CA THR A 476 9.15 -10.89 -4.97
C THR A 476 8.49 -12.16 -5.52
N ARG A 477 8.44 -12.29 -6.85
CA ARG A 477 8.07 -13.55 -7.53
C ARG A 477 9.20 -14.56 -7.65
N TYR A 478 10.42 -14.17 -7.27
CA TYR A 478 11.60 -15.00 -7.46
C TYR A 478 12.03 -15.76 -6.21
N ARG A 479 11.17 -15.86 -5.19
CA ARG A 479 11.50 -16.55 -3.94
C ARG A 479 12.02 -17.98 -4.16
N GLU A 480 11.47 -18.71 -5.12
CA GLU A 480 11.87 -20.09 -5.44
C GLU A 480 13.27 -20.23 -6.07
N TYR A 481 13.87 -19.12 -6.51
CA TYR A 481 15.19 -19.09 -7.16
C TYR A 481 16.35 -18.94 -6.18
N PHE A 482 16.06 -18.86 -4.88
CA PHE A 482 17.05 -18.73 -3.80
C PHE A 482 16.95 -19.90 -2.81
N ASP A 483 18.05 -20.21 -2.12
CA ASP A 483 18.01 -21.17 -1.00
C ASP A 483 17.16 -20.56 0.14
N PRO A 484 16.20 -21.30 0.72
CA PRO A 484 15.35 -20.80 1.80
C PRO A 484 16.10 -20.28 3.04
N ARG A 485 17.36 -20.70 3.25
CA ARG A 485 18.21 -20.22 4.35
C ARG A 485 18.82 -18.85 4.08
N VAL A 486 18.90 -18.43 2.82
CA VAL A 486 19.35 -17.08 2.42
C VAL A 486 18.22 -16.06 2.58
N LEU A 487 16.96 -16.48 2.36
CA LEU A 487 15.77 -15.63 2.50
C LEU A 487 14.77 -16.24 3.51
N PRO A 488 15.12 -16.26 4.81
CA PRO A 488 14.32 -16.95 5.83
C PRO A 488 13.03 -16.24 6.20
N THR A 489 12.94 -14.91 6.08
CA THR A 489 11.80 -14.11 6.53
C THR A 489 11.01 -13.48 5.40
N VAL A 490 9.80 -12.99 5.71
CA VAL A 490 8.97 -12.23 4.75
C VAL A 490 9.62 -10.88 4.40
N ASP A 491 10.35 -10.26 5.33
CA ASP A 491 11.05 -9.00 5.10
C ASP A 491 12.24 -9.17 4.16
N ASP A 492 12.84 -10.37 4.09
CA ASP A 492 13.91 -10.70 3.15
C ASP A 492 13.40 -10.78 1.71
N VAL A 493 12.10 -11.03 1.52
CA VAL A 493 11.44 -11.18 0.21
C VAL A 493 10.55 -10.01 -0.18
N SER A 494 10.47 -8.97 0.65
CA SER A 494 9.54 -7.87 0.44
C SER A 494 10.16 -6.47 0.59
N VAL A 495 9.51 -5.51 -0.06
CA VAL A 495 9.76 -4.07 0.08
C VAL A 495 8.46 -3.42 0.58
N VAL A 496 8.59 -2.58 1.60
CA VAL A 496 7.46 -1.84 2.19
C VAL A 496 7.52 -0.39 1.74
N GLY A 497 6.41 0.09 1.19
CA GLY A 497 6.24 1.47 0.76
C GLY A 497 6.00 2.45 1.92
N PRO A 498 5.95 3.76 1.62
CA PRO A 498 5.59 4.78 2.60
C PRO A 498 4.18 4.54 3.13
N ALA A 499 3.93 5.05 4.33
CA ALA A 499 2.63 4.97 4.94
C ALA A 499 1.73 6.15 4.55
N THR A 500 0.46 5.85 4.30
CA THR A 500 -0.56 6.85 3.98
C THR A 500 -1.67 6.81 5.02
N GLN A 501 -1.87 7.92 5.73
CA GLN A 501 -2.92 8.04 6.73
C GLN A 501 -4.23 8.48 6.08
N LEU A 502 -5.30 7.70 6.28
CA LEU A 502 -6.61 7.92 5.69
C LEU A 502 -7.69 8.01 6.77
N ASP A 503 -8.57 9.00 6.62
CA ASP A 503 -9.79 9.17 7.41
C ASP A 503 -10.85 8.19 6.91
N VAL A 504 -11.17 7.18 7.74
CA VAL A 504 -12.18 6.17 7.46
C VAL A 504 -13.46 6.52 8.21
N PRO A 505 -14.51 7.01 7.52
CA PRO A 505 -15.69 7.55 8.20
C PRO A 505 -16.52 6.48 8.90
N ASN A 506 -17.28 6.91 9.90
CA ASN A 506 -18.29 6.09 10.57
C ASN A 506 -19.51 5.84 9.64
N THR A 507 -20.05 4.62 9.65
CA THR A 507 -21.16 4.19 8.78
C THR A 507 -22.51 4.07 9.48
N ALA A 508 -22.55 4.07 10.81
CA ALA A 508 -23.77 3.96 11.61
C ALA A 508 -23.96 5.19 12.51
N ARG A 509 -25.14 5.33 13.12
CA ARG A 509 -25.37 6.47 14.02
C ARG A 509 -24.73 6.19 15.39
N PRO A 510 -24.10 7.20 16.03
CA PRO A 510 -23.65 7.08 17.40
C PRO A 510 -24.82 6.72 18.34
N ASN A 511 -24.51 6.06 19.45
CA ASN A 511 -25.49 5.76 20.48
C ASN A 511 -25.98 7.03 21.17
N LYS A 512 -27.22 7.00 21.67
CA LYS A 512 -27.80 8.10 22.45
C LYS A 512 -26.93 8.37 23.70
N PRO A 513 -26.54 9.63 23.99
CA PRO A 513 -25.78 9.92 25.19
C PRO A 513 -26.65 9.68 26.44
N VAL A 514 -26.06 9.11 27.49
CA VAL A 514 -26.72 8.95 28.79
C VAL A 514 -26.16 10.01 29.72
N VAL A 515 -26.96 11.05 29.96
CA VAL A 515 -26.60 12.17 30.83
C VAL A 515 -26.92 11.78 32.27
N HIS A 516 -25.90 11.75 33.12
CA HIS A 516 -26.06 11.45 34.53
C HIS A 516 -26.48 12.70 35.32
N ASP A 517 -25.68 13.76 35.22
CA ASP A 517 -25.93 15.03 35.91
C ASP A 517 -25.47 16.21 35.05
N VAL A 518 -26.12 17.36 35.25
CA VAL A 518 -25.64 18.65 34.74
C VAL A 518 -25.52 19.60 35.91
N ILE A 519 -24.29 20.02 36.21
CA ILE A 519 -24.02 20.90 37.34
C ILE A 519 -23.45 22.24 36.88
N PRO A 520 -23.73 23.34 37.60
CA PRO A 520 -23.04 24.60 37.36
C PRO A 520 -21.53 24.46 37.56
N LEU A 521 -20.78 25.06 36.64
CA LEU A 521 -19.33 25.16 36.66
C LEU A 521 -18.95 26.63 36.85
N PHE A 522 -17.91 26.86 37.64
CA PHE A 522 -17.27 28.17 37.75
C PHE A 522 -15.92 28.14 37.06
N ARG A 523 -15.64 29.16 36.25
CA ARG A 523 -14.33 29.37 35.63
C ARG A 523 -13.77 30.69 36.13
N TRP A 524 -12.56 30.68 36.67
CA TRP A 524 -11.91 31.91 37.13
C TRP A 524 -10.81 32.29 36.16
N THR A 525 -10.76 33.56 35.80
CA THR A 525 -9.59 34.17 35.16
C THR A 525 -8.98 35.18 36.12
N GLU A 526 -7.68 35.08 36.36
CA GLU A 526 -6.92 36.02 37.19
C GLU A 526 -5.86 36.70 36.32
N GLU A 527 -5.93 38.02 36.25
CA GLU A 527 -5.12 38.82 35.36
C GLU A 527 -4.70 40.13 36.04
N THR A 528 -3.70 40.80 35.47
CA THR A 528 -3.46 42.21 35.83
C THR A 528 -4.56 43.06 35.24
N GLU A 529 -5.10 44.00 36.01
CA GLU A 529 -6.12 44.93 35.50
C GLU A 529 -5.53 45.71 34.29
N PRO A 530 -6.10 45.60 33.07
CA PRO A 530 -5.48 46.10 31.84
C PRO A 530 -5.16 47.60 31.84
N ALA A 531 -5.92 48.40 32.59
CA ALA A 531 -5.73 49.85 32.74
C ALA A 531 -5.10 50.27 34.07
N GLN A 532 -4.82 49.32 34.97
CA GLN A 532 -4.27 49.61 36.30
C GLN A 532 -3.27 48.50 36.71
N PRO A 533 -1.96 48.63 36.40
CA PRO A 533 -0.98 47.55 36.63
C PRO A 533 -0.76 47.18 38.11
N PHE A 534 -1.22 48.02 39.04
CA PHE A 534 -1.24 47.76 40.49
C PHE A 534 -2.50 47.02 40.97
N GLY A 535 -3.44 46.74 40.07
CA GLY A 535 -4.67 46.01 40.33
C GLY A 535 -4.57 44.55 39.91
N LEU A 536 -5.10 43.67 40.75
CA LEU A 536 -5.39 42.29 40.41
C LEU A 536 -6.87 42.20 40.05
N ARG A 537 -7.17 41.72 38.84
CA ARG A 537 -8.53 41.48 38.37
C ARG A 537 -8.79 39.98 38.40
N ARG A 538 -9.87 39.58 39.06
CA ARG A 538 -10.38 38.21 39.04
C ARG A 538 -11.81 38.21 38.54
N THR A 539 -12.08 37.47 37.48
CA THR A 539 -13.43 37.32 36.92
C THR A 539 -13.90 35.89 37.13
N ARG A 540 -15.05 35.72 37.81
CA ARG A 540 -15.76 34.46 37.93
C ARG A 540 -16.80 34.37 36.83
N ARG A 541 -16.57 33.48 35.87
CA ARG A 541 -17.47 33.17 34.76
C ARG A 541 -18.29 31.93 35.03
N ALA A 542 -19.44 31.86 34.38
CA ALA A 542 -20.35 30.73 34.47
C ALA A 542 -20.08 29.68 33.38
N GLY A 543 -20.63 28.50 33.59
CA GLY A 543 -20.63 27.39 32.65
C GLY A 543 -21.42 26.22 33.22
N LEU A 544 -21.50 25.14 32.46
CA LEU A 544 -22.10 23.88 32.88
C LEU A 544 -21.09 22.75 32.71
N ARG A 545 -21.04 21.83 33.66
CA ARG A 545 -20.38 20.54 33.49
C ARG A 545 -21.45 19.47 33.34
N VAL A 546 -21.40 18.74 32.23
CA VAL A 546 -22.29 17.63 31.91
C VAL A 546 -21.53 16.34 32.19
N TYR A 547 -22.01 15.53 33.13
CA TYR A 547 -21.50 14.17 33.37
C TYR A 547 -22.27 13.15 32.52
N LEU A 548 -21.52 12.22 31.93
CA LEU A 548 -21.99 11.24 30.96
C LEU A 548 -21.58 9.83 31.42
N GLU A 549 -22.50 8.88 31.31
CA GLU A 549 -22.21 7.48 31.63
C GLU A 549 -21.35 6.82 30.55
N ARG A 550 -20.61 5.79 30.97
CA ARG A 550 -19.83 4.90 30.10
C ARG A 550 -20.75 3.85 29.46
N PRO A 551 -20.42 3.30 28.28
CA PRO A 551 -19.21 3.52 27.49
C PRO A 551 -19.32 4.68 26.49
N TRP A 552 -18.18 5.27 26.13
CA TRP A 552 -18.04 6.28 25.06
C TRP A 552 -17.39 5.71 23.79
N PHE A 553 -17.31 6.50 22.71
CA PHE A 553 -16.77 6.13 21.40
C PHE A 553 -17.56 5.06 20.64
N SER A 554 -18.89 5.14 20.71
CA SER A 554 -19.79 4.21 19.98
C SER A 554 -19.64 4.27 18.46
N SER A 555 -19.28 5.44 17.94
CA SER A 555 -19.02 5.74 16.53
C SER A 555 -17.53 5.83 16.20
N GLY A 556 -16.65 5.43 17.11
CA GLY A 556 -15.19 5.47 16.94
C GLY A 556 -14.53 6.74 17.48
N ASP A 557 -13.23 6.84 17.22
CA ASP A 557 -12.37 7.90 17.73
C ASP A 557 -12.82 9.27 17.26
N GLY A 558 -12.62 10.30 18.10
CA GLY A 558 -13.10 11.65 17.81
C GLY A 558 -14.61 11.86 18.01
N GLU A 559 -15.33 10.91 18.60
CA GLU A 559 -16.74 11.12 19.02
C GLU A 559 -16.84 12.25 20.06
N LEU A 560 -17.56 13.31 19.70
CA LEU A 560 -17.79 14.52 20.49
C LEU A 560 -19.19 14.53 21.14
N LEU A 561 -19.38 15.38 22.15
CA LEU A 561 -20.71 15.77 22.59
C LEU A 561 -21.18 16.99 21.80
N GLY A 562 -22.23 16.82 20.99
CA GLY A 562 -22.87 17.90 20.24
C GLY A 562 -23.90 18.66 21.08
N VAL A 563 -23.68 19.96 21.28
CA VAL A 563 -24.69 20.90 21.79
C VAL A 563 -25.46 21.46 20.61
N LEU A 564 -26.78 21.26 20.60
CA LEU A 564 -27.66 21.58 19.49
C LEU A 564 -28.25 22.99 19.64
N LEU A 565 -28.18 23.80 18.57
CA LEU A 565 -28.74 25.15 18.50
C LEU A 565 -29.78 25.25 17.37
N ALA A 566 -30.74 26.15 17.53
CA ALA A 566 -31.76 26.39 16.50
C ALA A 566 -31.19 27.13 15.28
N VAL A 567 -31.69 26.76 14.10
CA VAL A 567 -31.46 27.48 12.85
C VAL A 567 -32.66 28.40 12.62
N GLY A 568 -32.64 29.56 13.26
CA GLY A 568 -33.76 30.51 13.24
C GLY A 568 -34.90 30.17 14.22
N PRO A 569 -36.03 30.91 14.18
CA PRO A 569 -37.12 30.79 15.16
C PRO A 569 -38.07 29.60 14.92
N ASP A 570 -37.58 28.50 14.35
CA ASP A 570 -38.41 27.36 13.94
C ASP A 570 -38.98 26.56 15.13
N THR A 571 -40.30 26.54 15.25
CA THR A 571 -41.03 25.79 16.28
C THR A 571 -40.86 24.27 16.14
N ALA A 572 -40.52 23.77 14.95
CA ALA A 572 -40.29 22.34 14.74
C ALA A 572 -39.06 21.81 15.51
N THR A 573 -38.09 22.68 15.81
CA THR A 573 -36.86 22.33 16.54
C THR A 573 -36.93 22.56 18.03
N GLU A 574 -38.01 23.18 18.54
CA GLU A 574 -38.10 23.70 19.91
C GLU A 574 -37.86 22.62 20.99
N ASN A 575 -38.23 21.37 20.70
CA ASN A 575 -38.04 20.25 21.61
C ASN A 575 -36.72 19.48 21.43
N HIS A 576 -35.82 19.93 20.55
CA HIS A 576 -34.56 19.24 20.26
C HIS A 576 -33.33 20.13 20.48
N VAL A 577 -33.50 21.45 20.49
CA VAL A 577 -32.38 22.39 20.65
C VAL A 577 -32.21 22.84 22.10
N SER A 578 -31.04 23.39 22.38
CA SER A 578 -30.74 24.02 23.66
C SER A 578 -31.51 25.33 23.81
N GLN A 579 -32.00 25.58 25.02
CA GLN A 579 -32.83 26.72 25.36
C GLN A 579 -32.35 27.38 26.66
N TRP A 580 -32.65 28.66 26.81
CA TRP A 580 -32.47 29.37 28.07
C TRP A 580 -33.58 30.39 28.32
N GLY A 581 -33.76 30.76 29.58
CA GLY A 581 -34.79 31.70 30.02
C GLY A 581 -34.38 32.42 31.30
N GLY A 582 -34.87 33.66 31.47
CA GLY A 582 -34.70 34.39 32.71
C GLY A 582 -35.49 33.75 33.85
N ASP A 583 -34.96 33.82 35.06
CA ASP A 583 -35.66 33.39 36.26
C ASP A 583 -36.82 34.36 36.57
N PRO A 584 -38.08 33.88 36.61
CA PRO A 584 -39.24 34.72 36.89
C PRO A 584 -39.29 35.26 38.31
N ALA A 585 -38.46 34.75 39.24
CA ALA A 585 -38.36 35.28 40.60
C ALA A 585 -37.72 36.69 40.65
N TYR A 586 -37.09 37.14 39.56
CA TYR A 586 -36.39 38.41 39.46
C TYR A 586 -36.99 39.32 38.40
N LEU A 587 -37.07 40.61 38.73
CA LEU A 587 -37.21 41.66 37.75
C LEU A 587 -35.84 41.87 37.09
N GLN A 588 -35.71 41.40 35.85
CA GLN A 588 -34.46 41.39 35.09
C GLN A 588 -34.70 41.60 33.59
N ALA A 589 -33.65 42.00 32.85
CA ALA A 589 -33.72 42.19 31.40
C ALA A 589 -33.93 40.88 30.62
N GLY A 590 -33.51 39.74 31.20
CA GLY A 590 -33.69 38.39 30.63
C GLY A 590 -33.07 38.20 29.23
N PRO A 591 -33.12 36.98 28.68
CA PRO A 591 -32.67 36.73 27.32
C PRO A 591 -33.71 37.19 26.28
N ALA A 592 -33.25 37.89 25.23
CA ALA A 592 -34.12 38.37 24.15
C ALA A 592 -34.71 37.24 23.29
N SER A 593 -34.03 36.09 23.21
CA SER A 593 -34.49 34.89 22.51
C SER A 593 -34.16 33.64 23.31
N ARG A 594 -35.12 32.72 23.43
CA ARG A 594 -34.97 31.46 24.17
C ARG A 594 -34.05 30.46 23.47
N SER A 595 -33.91 30.53 22.16
CA SER A 595 -33.21 29.53 21.33
C SER A 595 -31.78 29.95 20.94
N VAL A 596 -31.36 31.16 21.28
CA VAL A 596 -30.01 31.67 21.04
C VAL A 596 -29.21 31.51 22.33
N LEU A 597 -28.50 30.40 22.49
CA LEU A 597 -27.69 30.16 23.69
C LEU A 597 -26.63 31.26 23.87
N PRO A 598 -26.36 31.67 25.13
CA PRO A 598 -25.35 32.67 25.46
C PRO A 598 -23.97 32.01 25.48
N LEU A 599 -23.42 31.68 24.31
CA LEU A 599 -22.12 31.03 24.21
C LEU A 599 -20.99 32.04 24.45
N SER A 600 -19.98 31.64 25.22
CA SER A 600 -18.79 32.47 25.37
C SER A 600 -17.93 32.38 24.11
N ASP A 601 -17.50 33.53 23.59
CA ASP A 601 -16.57 33.68 22.46
C ASP A 601 -17.17 33.47 21.05
N LEU A 602 -17.70 34.57 20.49
CA LEU A 602 -18.23 34.61 19.12
C LEU A 602 -17.16 34.39 18.05
N THR A 603 -15.89 34.73 18.32
CA THR A 603 -14.81 34.62 17.32
C THR A 603 -14.43 33.17 17.03
N HIS A 604 -14.45 32.32 18.05
CA HIS A 604 -14.30 30.88 17.90
C HIS A 604 -15.46 30.26 17.12
N LEU A 605 -16.69 30.73 17.36
CA LEU A 605 -17.91 30.25 16.67
C LEU A 605 -17.96 30.63 15.19
N VAL A 606 -17.24 31.67 14.76
CA VAL A 606 -17.11 32.03 13.34
C VAL A 606 -15.81 31.53 12.72
N GLY A 607 -15.02 30.72 13.45
CA GLY A 607 -13.77 30.14 12.96
C GLY A 607 -12.61 31.14 12.79
N LEU A 608 -12.67 32.29 13.47
CA LEU A 608 -11.59 33.29 13.50
C LEU A 608 -10.58 33.05 14.61
N ASP A 609 -10.90 32.17 15.57
CA ASP A 609 -10.00 31.66 16.60
C ASP A 609 -10.10 30.13 16.61
N ASP A 610 -8.95 29.43 16.67
CA ASP A 610 -8.84 27.97 16.64
C ASP A 610 -8.22 27.40 17.91
N ARG A 611 -7.93 28.26 18.90
CA ARG A 611 -7.33 27.87 20.17
C ARG A 611 -8.24 26.93 20.96
N ARG A 612 -7.68 25.80 21.40
CA ARG A 612 -8.37 24.83 22.25
C ARG A 612 -8.26 25.27 23.72
N GLU A 613 -9.41 25.54 24.34
CA GLU A 613 -9.51 25.78 25.79
C GLU A 613 -10.65 24.94 26.38
N GLY A 614 -10.50 24.53 27.64
CA GLY A 614 -11.54 23.80 28.36
C GLY A 614 -12.85 24.59 28.41
N GLY A 615 -13.96 23.90 28.11
CA GLY A 615 -15.26 24.54 28.03
C GLY A 615 -15.62 25.15 26.67
N ARG A 616 -14.75 25.07 25.65
CA ARG A 616 -15.01 25.56 24.29
C ARG A 616 -15.26 24.40 23.32
N PRO A 617 -16.01 24.61 22.23
CA PRO A 617 -16.18 23.60 21.20
C PRO A 617 -14.87 23.36 20.43
N VAL A 618 -14.69 22.16 19.90
CA VAL A 618 -13.48 21.72 19.16
C VAL A 618 -13.33 22.44 17.82
N GLY A 619 -14.41 22.95 17.27
CA GLY A 619 -14.43 23.69 16.01
C GLY A 619 -15.72 24.50 15.83
N PRO A 620 -15.89 25.15 14.66
CA PRO A 620 -17.07 25.95 14.36
C PRO A 620 -18.35 25.10 14.33
N PRO A 621 -19.54 25.72 14.48
CA PRO A 621 -20.81 25.02 14.38
C PRO A 621 -20.97 24.40 12.99
N THR A 622 -21.39 23.14 12.96
CA THR A 622 -21.72 22.44 11.71
C THR A 622 -23.21 22.28 11.55
N LEU A 623 -23.71 22.45 10.33
CA LEU A 623 -25.14 22.26 10.05
C LEU A 623 -25.41 20.78 9.86
N GLN A 624 -26.32 20.21 10.64
CA GLN A 624 -26.68 18.81 10.58
C GLN A 624 -28.20 18.64 10.58
N THR A 625 -28.69 17.50 10.10
CA THR A 625 -30.12 17.18 10.07
C THR A 625 -30.51 16.24 11.20
N LEU A 626 -31.63 16.53 11.86
CA LEU A 626 -32.21 15.65 12.87
C LEU A 626 -33.09 14.60 12.19
N VAL A 627 -32.50 13.47 11.81
CA VAL A 627 -33.19 12.41 11.07
C VAL A 627 -34.37 11.77 11.83
N ASP A 628 -34.37 11.81 13.17
CA ASP A 628 -35.45 11.28 14.01
C ASP A 628 -36.57 12.28 14.28
N ALA A 629 -36.35 13.57 13.98
CA ALA A 629 -37.33 14.61 14.24
C ALA A 629 -38.29 14.76 13.06
N PRO A 630 -39.60 14.96 13.31
CA PRO A 630 -40.58 15.19 12.24
C PRO A 630 -40.16 16.33 11.31
N GLY A 631 -40.16 16.09 10.00
CA GLY A 631 -39.75 17.09 9.01
C GLY A 631 -38.23 17.23 8.83
N THR A 632 -37.41 16.39 9.50
CA THR A 632 -35.95 16.37 9.40
C THR A 632 -35.29 17.75 9.45
N PRO A 633 -35.60 18.57 10.48
CA PRO A 633 -35.13 19.94 10.54
C PRO A 633 -33.60 20.01 10.68
N ALA A 634 -33.04 21.11 10.19
CA ALA A 634 -31.62 21.40 10.34
C ALA A 634 -31.34 22.05 11.70
N VAL A 635 -30.22 21.69 12.31
CA VAL A 635 -29.72 22.26 13.56
C VAL A 635 -28.24 22.58 13.44
N TRP A 636 -27.79 23.60 14.16
CA TRP A 636 -26.36 23.85 14.35
C TRP A 636 -25.84 22.95 15.47
N VAL A 637 -24.71 22.29 15.23
CA VAL A 637 -24.07 21.39 16.20
C VAL A 637 -22.71 21.95 16.58
N LEU A 638 -22.54 22.18 17.87
CA LEU A 638 -21.24 22.50 18.47
C LEU A 638 -20.67 21.26 19.14
N GLY A 639 -19.59 20.72 18.60
CA GLY A 639 -18.92 19.54 19.15
C GLY A 639 -17.95 19.90 20.28
N TYR A 640 -18.13 19.31 21.44
CA TYR A 640 -17.24 19.44 22.61
C TYR A 640 -16.49 18.13 22.86
N GLN A 641 -15.22 18.24 23.22
CA GLN A 641 -14.37 17.08 23.54
C GLN A 641 -14.76 16.51 24.91
N PRO A 642 -15.11 15.22 25.01
CA PRO A 642 -15.32 14.55 26.28
C PRO A 642 -13.99 14.27 26.99
N GLU A 643 -13.96 14.50 28.30
CA GLU A 643 -12.81 14.24 29.18
C GLU A 643 -13.18 13.19 30.24
N PHE A 644 -12.24 12.32 30.61
CA PHE A 644 -12.50 11.25 31.58
C PHE A 644 -12.16 11.69 33.00
N SER A 645 -13.13 11.61 33.91
CA SER A 645 -12.91 11.83 35.35
C SER A 645 -12.62 10.50 36.04
N ALA A 646 -11.35 10.24 36.35
CA ALA A 646 -10.94 9.03 37.08
C ALA A 646 -11.52 8.97 38.50
N GLU A 647 -11.78 10.12 39.14
CA GLU A 647 -12.39 10.20 40.48
C GLU A 647 -13.85 9.71 40.48
N ARG A 648 -14.61 10.03 39.43
CA ARG A 648 -16.04 9.65 39.31
C ARG A 648 -16.28 8.41 38.45
N GLY A 649 -15.27 7.95 37.70
CA GLY A 649 -15.41 6.85 36.75
C GLY A 649 -16.36 7.18 35.59
N MET A 650 -16.41 8.44 35.17
CA MET A 650 -17.39 8.97 34.21
C MET A 650 -16.75 9.93 33.23
N TRP A 651 -17.39 10.12 32.08
CA TRP A 651 -17.03 11.18 31.14
C TRP A 651 -17.67 12.49 31.56
N PHE A 652 -17.01 13.62 31.29
CA PHE A 652 -17.60 14.93 31.47
C PHE A 652 -17.25 15.85 30.30
N VAL A 653 -18.13 16.83 30.09
CA VAL A 653 -17.94 17.92 29.15
C VAL A 653 -18.25 19.22 29.84
N ASP A 654 -17.33 20.17 29.74
CA ASP A 654 -17.57 21.55 30.16
C ASP A 654 -18.12 22.36 28.99
N VAL A 655 -19.15 23.14 29.26
CA VAL A 655 -19.79 24.06 28.31
C VAL A 655 -19.74 25.46 28.90
N ALA A 656 -18.90 26.31 28.33
CA ALA A 656 -18.76 27.69 28.73
C ALA A 656 -19.90 28.56 28.20
N LEU A 657 -20.51 29.35 29.09
CA LEU A 657 -21.64 30.20 28.78
C LEU A 657 -21.38 31.61 29.35
N ASP A 658 -21.88 32.64 28.66
CA ASP A 658 -21.82 34.04 29.07
C ASP A 658 -23.24 34.64 29.08
N PRO A 659 -24.01 34.48 30.18
CA PRO A 659 -25.40 34.93 30.25
C PRO A 659 -25.57 36.46 30.18
N GLY A 660 -24.47 37.22 30.07
CA GLY A 660 -24.46 38.68 30.00
C GLY A 660 -25.08 39.30 31.24
N THR A 661 -26.20 40.00 31.06
CA THR A 661 -26.89 40.72 32.14
C THR A 661 -27.96 39.91 32.86
N ALA A 662 -28.26 38.69 32.42
CA ALA A 662 -29.29 37.85 33.04
C ALA A 662 -28.82 37.30 34.39
N ILE A 663 -29.68 37.36 35.41
CA ILE A 663 -29.39 36.82 36.75
C ILE A 663 -30.11 35.49 36.95
N TRP A 664 -29.35 34.48 37.40
CA TRP A 664 -29.82 33.12 37.62
C TRP A 664 -30.63 32.51 36.45
N PRO A 665 -30.29 32.74 35.16
CA PRO A 665 -31.09 32.19 34.08
C PRO A 665 -31.05 30.66 34.09
N PHE A 666 -32.15 30.04 33.69
CA PHE A 666 -32.22 28.59 33.51
C PHE A 666 -31.77 28.22 32.11
N VAL A 667 -30.85 27.27 32.01
CA VAL A 667 -30.42 26.67 30.75
C VAL A 667 -30.89 25.22 30.70
N ARG A 668 -31.34 24.80 29.52
CA ARG A 668 -31.71 23.42 29.22
C ARG A 668 -31.05 23.01 27.91
N LEU A 669 -30.09 22.10 27.96
CA LEU A 669 -29.31 21.71 26.80
C LEU A 669 -30.04 20.63 25.98
N GLY A 670 -29.95 20.76 24.66
CA GLY A 670 -30.22 19.69 23.71
C GLY A 670 -28.89 19.07 23.29
N LEU A 671 -28.69 17.79 23.62
CA LEU A 671 -27.43 17.09 23.49
C LEU A 671 -27.58 15.88 22.57
N ALA A 672 -26.56 15.61 21.76
CA ALA A 672 -26.42 14.37 20.99
C ALA A 672 -24.94 13.97 20.96
N ARG A 673 -24.63 12.68 20.80
CA ARG A 673 -23.28 12.30 20.39
C ARG A 673 -23.08 12.69 18.94
N PHE A 674 -21.93 13.24 18.62
CA PHE A 674 -21.61 13.81 17.32
C PHE A 674 -20.26 13.29 16.82
N GLN A 675 -20.26 12.68 15.64
CA GLN A 675 -19.05 12.23 14.96
C GLN A 675 -18.84 13.05 13.68
N PRO A 676 -17.89 14.00 13.67
CA PRO A 676 -17.60 14.84 12.51
C PRO A 676 -17.29 14.05 11.25
N SER A 677 -16.55 12.95 11.36
CA SER A 677 -16.24 12.06 10.22
C SER A 677 -17.22 10.90 10.17
N SER A 678 -18.38 11.14 9.55
CA SER A 678 -19.42 10.13 9.33
C SER A 678 -19.96 10.22 7.90
N LEU A 679 -20.58 9.13 7.44
CA LEU A 679 -21.39 9.19 6.23
C LEU A 679 -22.57 10.16 6.40
N PRO A 680 -23.06 10.78 5.31
CA PRO A 680 -24.22 11.68 5.34
C PRO A 680 -25.42 11.08 6.08
N GLY A 681 -26.02 11.85 7.00
CA GLY A 681 -27.14 11.40 7.83
C GLY A 681 -26.77 10.51 9.02
N LYS A 682 -25.48 10.19 9.22
CA LYS A 682 -25.00 9.34 10.32
C LYS A 682 -24.22 10.10 11.41
N HIS A 683 -24.03 11.41 11.26
CA HIS A 683 -23.24 12.24 12.19
C HIS A 683 -23.78 12.31 13.62
N LEU A 684 -25.11 12.25 13.82
CA LEU A 684 -25.77 12.52 15.10
C LEU A 684 -26.51 11.31 15.65
N SER A 685 -26.38 11.10 16.97
CA SER A 685 -27.26 10.22 17.74
C SER A 685 -28.68 10.77 17.88
N PRO A 686 -29.63 10.01 18.45
CA PRO A 686 -30.87 10.58 18.97
C PRO A 686 -30.60 11.67 20.02
N VAL A 687 -31.47 12.67 20.07
CA VAL A 687 -31.32 13.85 20.95
C VAL A 687 -31.76 13.54 22.38
N VAL A 688 -31.05 14.13 23.34
CA VAL A 688 -31.35 14.12 24.78
C VAL A 688 -31.50 15.53 25.28
N ARG A 689 -32.56 15.79 26.04
CA ARG A 689 -32.71 17.05 26.76
C ARG A 689 -32.29 16.86 28.20
N THR A 690 -31.53 17.82 28.71
CA THR A 690 -31.22 17.90 30.14
C THR A 690 -32.42 18.47 30.90
N ASP A 691 -32.32 18.48 32.23
CA ASP A 691 -33.18 19.30 33.07
C ASP A 691 -32.78 20.79 32.99
N PHE A 692 -33.62 21.65 33.57
CA PHE A 692 -33.32 23.07 33.70
C PHE A 692 -32.29 23.29 34.81
N VAL A 693 -31.16 23.89 34.47
CA VAL A 693 -30.06 24.16 35.39
C VAL A 693 -29.87 25.67 35.52
N PRO A 694 -29.89 26.23 36.74
CA PRO A 694 -29.67 27.66 36.93
C PRO A 694 -28.18 28.00 36.76
N LEU A 695 -27.89 29.05 36.00
CA LEU A 695 -26.52 29.58 35.86
C LEU A 695 -26.25 30.67 36.91
N PRO A 696 -25.20 30.54 37.72
CA PRO A 696 -24.85 31.56 38.69
C PRO A 696 -24.36 32.84 37.98
N PRO A 697 -24.61 34.02 38.57
CA PRO A 697 -24.21 35.28 37.96
C PRO A 697 -22.69 35.47 37.97
N GLU A 698 -22.19 36.09 36.90
CA GLU A 698 -20.76 36.45 36.77
C GLU A 698 -20.40 37.63 37.68
N ARG A 699 -19.16 37.68 38.14
CA ARG A 699 -18.63 38.80 38.93
C ARG A 699 -17.19 39.07 38.53
N THR A 700 -16.86 40.35 38.40
CA THR A 700 -15.48 40.81 38.23
C THR A 700 -15.09 41.58 39.48
N ALA A 701 -14.07 41.10 40.18
CA ALA A 701 -13.50 41.72 41.36
C ALA A 701 -12.12 42.28 41.03
N THR A 702 -11.86 43.54 41.37
CA THR A 702 -10.55 44.18 41.25
C THR A 702 -10.07 44.59 42.63
N VAL A 703 -8.91 44.09 43.03
CA VAL A 703 -8.25 44.45 44.29
C VAL A 703 -6.98 45.24 43.99
N THR A 704 -6.81 46.35 44.70
CA THR A 704 -5.66 47.25 44.56
C THR A 704 -5.14 47.66 45.94
N ARG A 705 -3.86 48.04 46.03
CA ARG A 705 -3.28 48.63 47.25
C ARG A 705 -2.91 50.09 47.00
N PRO A 706 -3.82 51.04 47.24
CA PRO A 706 -3.54 52.46 46.99
C PRO A 706 -2.41 53.00 47.88
N ASP A 707 -2.22 52.43 49.08
CA ASP A 707 -1.17 52.81 50.02
C ASP A 707 -0.69 51.59 50.84
N ARG A 708 0.12 51.83 51.87
CA ARG A 708 0.71 50.78 52.72
C ARG A 708 -0.25 50.16 53.73
N ARG A 709 -1.40 50.80 53.96
CA ARG A 709 -2.34 50.54 55.06
C ARG A 709 -3.74 50.19 54.59
N HIS A 710 -4.05 50.26 53.30
CA HIS A 710 -5.38 49.93 52.79
C HIS A 710 -5.34 49.01 51.57
N ALA A 711 -6.31 48.11 51.49
CA ALA A 711 -6.68 47.40 50.27
C ALA A 711 -8.02 47.95 49.75
N ARG A 712 -8.05 48.46 48.52
CA ARG A 712 -9.27 48.91 47.86
C ARG A 712 -9.82 47.80 46.99
N VAL A 713 -11.12 47.55 47.11
CA VAL A 713 -11.82 46.52 46.36
C VAL A 713 -12.96 47.14 45.58
N VAL A 714 -13.12 46.70 44.33
CA VAL A 714 -14.27 47.00 43.48
C VAL A 714 -14.82 45.68 42.97
N VAL A 715 -16.14 45.47 43.08
CA VAL A 715 -16.83 44.29 42.54
C VAL A 715 -17.94 44.76 41.61
N THR A 716 -17.96 44.24 40.39
CA THR A 716 -18.95 44.61 39.37
C THR A 716 -19.56 43.35 38.76
N GLY A 717 -20.87 43.38 38.46
CA GLY A 717 -21.52 42.30 37.72
C GLY A 717 -23.02 42.51 37.50
N PRO A 718 -23.68 41.58 36.77
CA PRO A 718 -25.11 41.60 36.51
C PRO A 718 -25.94 41.60 37.78
N ILE A 719 -27.05 42.33 37.75
CA ILE A 719 -27.99 42.43 38.86
C ILE A 719 -29.43 42.26 38.39
N GLY A 720 -30.24 41.64 39.25
CA GLY A 720 -31.68 41.65 39.20
C GLY A 720 -32.21 41.71 40.62
N VAL A 721 -33.35 42.36 40.79
CA VAL A 721 -33.99 42.52 42.10
C VAL A 721 -35.13 41.50 42.23
N PRO A 722 -35.21 40.77 43.36
CA PRO A 722 -36.32 39.86 43.59
C PRO A 722 -37.65 40.63 43.63
N ASP A 723 -38.74 39.97 43.23
CA ASP A 723 -40.07 40.54 43.42
C ASP A 723 -40.43 40.52 44.91
N MET A 724 -40.30 41.67 45.57
CA MET A 724 -40.52 41.84 47.01
C MET A 724 -41.94 42.33 47.34
N GLY A 725 -42.87 42.35 46.37
CA GLY A 725 -44.19 42.96 46.54
C GLY A 725 -44.13 44.50 46.68
N PRO A 726 -45.24 45.16 47.09
CA PRO A 726 -45.29 46.61 47.22
C PRO A 726 -44.46 47.10 48.42
N LEU A 727 -43.22 47.48 48.16
CA LEU A 727 -42.39 48.25 49.09
C LEU A 727 -42.85 49.72 49.07
N THR A 728 -42.69 50.42 50.20
CA THR A 728 -42.94 51.88 50.26
C THR A 728 -41.82 52.61 49.52
N GLY A 729 -42.01 52.79 48.21
CA GLY A 729 -41.03 53.38 47.29
C GLY A 729 -40.81 52.47 46.07
N ASP A 730 -41.34 52.85 44.91
CA ASP A 730 -41.34 52.02 43.69
C ASP A 730 -40.00 52.00 42.93
N GLY A 731 -38.93 52.57 43.50
CA GLY A 731 -37.64 52.70 42.84
C GLY A 731 -36.82 51.40 42.85
N PHE A 732 -36.10 51.17 41.75
CA PHE A 732 -35.15 50.06 41.61
C PHE A 732 -34.04 50.11 42.69
N VAL A 733 -33.64 51.30 43.11
CA VAL A 733 -32.53 51.53 44.06
C VAL A 733 -32.89 51.04 45.46
N GLU A 734 -34.08 51.37 45.94
CA GLU A 734 -34.57 50.94 47.25
C GLU A 734 -34.65 49.41 47.30
N ARG A 735 -35.15 48.78 46.23
CA ARG A 735 -35.19 47.32 46.08
C ARG A 735 -33.79 46.70 46.04
N LEU A 736 -32.84 47.32 45.34
CA LEU A 736 -31.47 46.86 45.28
C LEU A 736 -30.81 46.88 46.66
N LEU A 737 -30.92 48.01 47.37
CA LEU A 737 -30.32 48.18 48.70
C LEU A 737 -30.98 47.27 49.76
N ALA A 738 -32.27 46.96 49.62
CA ALA A 738 -32.97 46.04 50.51
C ALA A 738 -32.65 44.55 50.25
N SER A 739 -32.30 44.20 49.01
CA SER A 739 -32.12 42.79 48.58
C SER A 739 -30.67 42.33 48.47
N ARG A 740 -29.68 43.24 48.54
CA ARG A 740 -28.26 42.92 48.33
C ARG A 740 -27.35 43.56 49.36
N THR A 741 -26.42 42.77 49.88
CA THR A 741 -25.31 43.27 50.70
C THR A 741 -24.02 42.63 50.23
N MET A 742 -23.04 43.45 49.82
CA MET A 742 -21.71 42.99 49.44
C MET A 742 -20.77 43.21 50.63
N ARG A 743 -20.12 42.17 51.13
CA ARG A 743 -19.20 42.23 52.27
C ARG A 743 -17.79 41.84 51.83
N ALA A 744 -16.80 42.60 52.26
CA ALA A 744 -15.39 42.27 52.10
C ALA A 744 -14.78 41.98 53.48
N ARG A 745 -14.10 40.84 53.63
CA ARG A 745 -13.37 40.46 54.84
C ARG A 745 -11.87 40.41 54.54
N LEU A 746 -11.06 41.00 55.41
CA LEU A 746 -9.62 40.78 55.42
C LEU A 746 -9.33 39.55 56.29
N GLU A 747 -8.74 38.52 55.70
CA GLU A 747 -8.34 37.31 56.41
C GLU A 747 -6.81 37.20 56.52
N ARG A 748 -6.34 36.70 57.66
CA ARG A 748 -4.93 36.39 57.93
C ARG A 748 -4.75 34.88 58.08
N ARG A 749 -3.68 34.35 57.52
CA ARG A 749 -3.31 32.94 57.69
C ARG A 749 -2.56 32.73 59.00
N ARG A 750 -3.00 31.77 59.81
CA ARG A 750 -2.27 31.29 60.98
C ARG A 750 -1.05 30.46 60.55
N THR A 751 0.02 30.50 61.34
CA THR A 751 1.27 29.79 61.04
C THR A 751 1.28 28.33 61.47
N ASP A 752 0.32 27.89 62.29
CA ASP A 752 0.24 26.54 62.86
C ASP A 752 -0.65 25.57 62.06
N LEU A 753 -1.43 26.07 61.09
CA LEU A 753 -2.34 25.28 60.25
C LEU A 753 -2.11 25.59 58.77
N THR A 754 -1.75 24.58 58.00
CA THR A 754 -1.47 24.70 56.56
C THR A 754 -2.70 24.52 55.68
N THR A 755 -3.81 23.98 56.22
CA THR A 755 -5.09 23.81 55.52
C THR A 755 -5.92 25.10 55.48
N ASP A 756 -7.00 25.13 54.68
CA ASP A 756 -7.92 26.29 54.60
C ASP A 756 -8.61 26.67 55.92
N LEU A 757 -8.63 25.78 56.91
CA LEU A 757 -9.09 26.08 58.27
C LEU A 757 -8.17 27.06 59.03
N GLY A 758 -6.98 27.36 58.48
CA GLY A 758 -6.00 28.26 59.09
C GLY A 758 -6.26 29.76 58.87
N TRP A 759 -7.33 30.14 58.16
CA TRP A 759 -7.64 31.55 57.89
C TRP A 759 -8.57 32.15 58.96
N GLU A 760 -8.22 33.29 59.51
CA GLU A 760 -9.02 34.04 60.49
C GLU A 760 -9.39 35.42 59.96
N THR A 761 -10.64 35.86 60.17
CA THR A 761 -11.06 37.22 59.84
C THR A 761 -10.43 38.22 60.80
N VAL A 762 -9.71 39.20 60.24
CA VAL A 762 -9.09 40.32 60.97
C VAL A 762 -9.99 41.55 60.97
N ASP A 763 -10.61 41.83 59.83
CA ASP A 763 -11.51 42.97 59.67
C ASP A 763 -12.57 42.67 58.59
N ALA A 764 -13.70 43.37 58.63
CA ALA A 764 -14.77 43.23 57.66
C ALA A 764 -15.52 44.55 57.42
N VAL A 765 -15.86 44.82 56.16
CA VAL A 765 -16.62 46.01 55.77
C VAL A 765 -17.70 45.66 54.77
N ASP A 766 -18.89 46.25 54.93
CA ASP A 766 -19.94 46.21 53.92
C ASP A 766 -19.64 47.26 52.84
N LEU A 767 -19.55 46.82 51.60
CA LEU A 767 -19.19 47.64 50.44
C LEU A 767 -20.45 48.37 49.94
N PRO A 768 -20.51 49.72 50.03
CA PRO A 768 -21.63 50.46 49.46
C PRO A 768 -21.66 50.37 47.93
N VAL A 769 -22.86 50.56 47.37
CA VAL A 769 -23.05 50.67 45.92
C VAL A 769 -22.33 51.93 45.42
N LEU A 770 -21.37 51.75 44.52
CA LEU A 770 -20.62 52.82 43.84
C LEU A 770 -21.42 53.41 42.68
N GLY A 771 -22.14 52.55 41.94
CA GLY A 771 -22.93 52.92 40.78
C GLY A 771 -23.67 51.72 40.20
N PHE A 772 -24.74 51.97 39.47
CA PHE A 772 -25.54 50.95 38.81
C PHE A 772 -26.16 51.49 37.52
N ASP A 773 -26.39 50.61 36.56
CA ASP A 773 -27.47 50.71 35.59
C ASP A 773 -28.48 49.59 35.93
N ALA A 774 -29.70 49.61 35.41
CA ALA A 774 -30.74 48.65 35.81
C ALA A 774 -30.36 47.16 35.61
N THR A 775 -29.22 46.88 34.96
CA THR A 775 -28.74 45.53 34.63
C THR A 775 -27.39 45.17 35.25
N VAL A 776 -26.58 46.16 35.68
CA VAL A 776 -25.24 45.98 36.25
C VAL A 776 -25.06 46.87 37.47
N VAL A 777 -24.45 46.33 38.52
CA VAL A 777 -24.12 47.07 39.76
C VAL A 777 -22.63 46.98 40.06
N SER A 778 -22.08 48.04 40.66
CA SER A 778 -20.72 48.07 41.18
C SER A 778 -20.70 48.44 42.65
N TRP A 779 -19.95 47.68 43.46
CA TRP A 779 -19.69 47.95 44.87
C TRP A 779 -18.22 48.32 45.07
N SER A 780 -17.92 49.26 45.98
CA SER A 780 -16.53 49.66 46.26
C SER A 780 -16.32 50.03 47.71
N GLY A 781 -15.14 49.70 48.23
CA GLY A 781 -14.74 50.06 49.59
C GLY A 781 -13.25 49.86 49.84
N GLN A 782 -12.81 50.19 51.06
CA GLN A 782 -11.43 50.03 51.50
C GLN A 782 -11.39 49.23 52.81
N LEU A 783 -10.43 48.29 52.90
CA LEU A 783 -10.14 47.50 54.08
C LEU A 783 -8.80 47.99 54.69
N PRO A 784 -8.76 48.38 55.97
CA PRO A 784 -7.51 48.70 56.65
C PRO A 784 -6.66 47.44 56.90
N LEU A 785 -5.35 47.57 56.73
CA LEU A 785 -4.36 46.51 56.91
C LEU A 785 -3.71 46.65 58.30
N PRO A 786 -3.66 45.59 59.11
CA PRO A 786 -3.07 45.64 60.45
C PRO A 786 -1.57 45.94 60.41
N THR A 787 -0.89 45.53 59.34
CA THR A 787 0.55 45.73 59.13
C THR A 787 0.80 46.52 57.86
N ALA A 788 1.80 47.41 57.87
CA ALA A 788 2.17 48.18 56.68
C ALA A 788 2.83 47.27 55.62
N LEU A 789 2.18 47.10 54.47
CA LEU A 789 2.71 46.35 53.33
C LEU A 789 3.20 47.31 52.23
N PRO A 790 4.24 46.99 51.45
CA PRO A 790 4.63 47.82 50.32
C PRO A 790 3.54 47.80 49.23
N PRO A 791 3.20 48.95 48.61
CA PRO A 791 2.18 49.00 47.56
C PRO A 791 2.74 48.33 46.29
N ARG A 792 2.28 47.11 46.03
CA ARG A 792 2.54 46.34 44.81
C ARG A 792 1.23 45.69 44.35
N ARG A 793 1.20 45.15 43.13
CA ARG A 793 0.06 44.34 42.66
C ARG A 793 -0.28 43.24 43.68
N PRO A 794 -1.55 43.10 44.08
CA PRO A 794 -2.00 41.97 44.89
C PRO A 794 -1.74 40.62 44.21
N GLY A 795 -1.72 39.54 44.98
CA GLY A 795 -1.65 38.15 44.47
C GLY A 795 -0.44 37.34 44.91
N SER A 796 0.51 37.96 45.64
CA SER A 796 1.77 37.29 46.05
C SER A 796 1.89 37.09 47.55
N ASN A 797 0.99 37.67 48.34
CA ASN A 797 0.99 37.56 49.78
C ASN A 797 0.33 36.26 50.24
N GLN A 798 1.10 35.39 50.89
CA GLN A 798 0.60 34.15 51.48
C GLN A 798 0.02 34.32 52.90
N THR A 799 0.12 35.52 53.46
CA THR A 799 -0.29 35.85 54.83
C THR A 799 -1.66 36.50 54.90
N PHE A 800 -2.02 37.34 53.91
CA PHE A 800 -3.30 38.06 53.89
C PHE A 800 -4.05 37.83 52.58
N ARG A 801 -5.37 37.65 52.68
CA ARG A 801 -6.30 37.61 51.54
C ARG A 801 -7.54 38.45 51.83
N VAL A 802 -8.18 38.94 50.78
CA VAL A 802 -9.52 39.54 50.85
C VAL A 802 -10.53 38.49 50.44
N VAL A 803 -11.55 38.24 51.25
CA VAL A 803 -12.70 37.41 50.92
C VAL A 803 -13.89 38.32 50.62
N LEU A 804 -14.59 38.05 49.52
CA LEU A 804 -15.75 38.81 49.07
C LEU A 804 -16.97 37.91 49.14
N GLU A 805 -18.05 38.40 49.71
CA GLU A 805 -19.32 37.68 49.84
C GLU A 805 -20.49 38.60 49.44
N GLU A 806 -21.30 38.16 48.48
CA GLU A 806 -22.58 38.78 48.18
C GLU A 806 -23.69 38.00 48.87
N TRP A 807 -24.41 38.71 49.73
CA TRP A 807 -25.59 38.24 50.43
C TRP A 807 -26.83 38.77 49.72
N GLU A 808 -27.66 37.84 49.24
CA GLU A 808 -28.97 38.12 48.68
C GLU A 808 -30.03 37.86 49.74
N THR A 809 -30.94 38.82 49.92
CA THR A 809 -32.11 38.68 50.79
C THR A 809 -33.36 38.50 49.94
N LEU A 810 -34.10 37.42 50.21
CA LEU A 810 -35.35 37.04 49.56
C LEU A 810 -36.52 37.11 50.55
N PRO A 811 -37.75 37.38 50.08
CA PRO A 811 -38.93 37.29 50.92
C PRO A 811 -39.20 35.82 51.24
N ALA A 812 -39.55 35.53 52.48
CA ALA A 812 -39.84 34.19 52.96
C ALA A 812 -41.15 34.18 53.75
N ASP A 813 -41.76 33.00 53.90
CA ASP A 813 -42.92 32.85 54.77
C ASP A 813 -42.54 33.11 56.23
N ALA A 814 -43.45 33.70 57.01
CA ALA A 814 -43.23 33.89 58.44
C ALA A 814 -42.92 32.56 59.15
N ARG A 815 -41.85 32.53 59.94
CA ARG A 815 -41.50 31.36 60.76
C ARG A 815 -42.69 30.93 61.61
N GLY A 816 -43.15 29.69 61.41
CA GLY A 816 -44.29 29.11 62.13
C GLY A 816 -45.65 29.25 61.45
N GLY A 817 -45.72 29.71 60.20
CA GLY A 817 -46.95 29.71 59.39
C GLY A 817 -47.99 30.77 59.78
N GLY A 818 -47.58 31.79 60.55
CA GLY A 818 -48.43 32.95 60.86
C GLY A 818 -48.61 33.89 59.67
N PRO A 819 -49.62 34.79 59.70
CA PRO A 819 -49.76 35.82 58.67
C PRO A 819 -48.61 36.84 58.76
N GLY A 820 -47.75 36.88 57.74
CA GLY A 820 -46.64 37.84 57.61
C GLY A 820 -45.56 37.35 56.64
N THR A 821 -44.69 38.26 56.18
CA THR A 821 -43.48 37.93 55.40
C THR A 821 -42.25 38.10 56.29
N ASP A 822 -41.37 37.10 56.30
CA ASP A 822 -40.02 37.16 56.86
C ASP A 822 -39.01 37.41 55.72
N ALA A 823 -37.74 37.58 56.05
CA ALA A 823 -36.66 37.71 55.08
C ALA A 823 -35.58 36.66 55.36
N GLN A 824 -35.16 35.93 54.32
CA GLN A 824 -34.04 34.99 54.42
C GLN A 824 -32.90 35.44 53.52
N SER A 825 -31.67 35.39 54.05
CA SER A 825 -30.47 35.75 53.32
C SER A 825 -29.66 34.51 52.93
N ARG A 826 -29.13 34.50 51.71
CA ARG A 826 -28.23 33.45 51.18
C ARG A 826 -27.01 34.08 50.51
N VAL A 827 -25.89 33.35 50.50
CA VAL A 827 -24.68 33.77 49.76
C VAL A 827 -24.82 33.36 48.29
N VAL A 828 -24.67 34.32 47.36
CA VAL A 828 -24.78 34.08 45.91
C VAL A 828 -23.46 34.28 45.15
N TYR A 829 -22.52 35.00 45.77
CA TYR A 829 -21.15 35.12 45.32
C TYR A 829 -20.22 35.00 46.52
N ALA A 830 -19.19 34.19 46.38
CA ALA A 830 -18.09 34.10 47.33
C ALA A 830 -16.80 33.93 46.53
N ASP A 831 -15.77 34.71 46.83
CA ASP A 831 -14.46 34.61 46.21
C ASP A 831 -13.37 35.11 47.16
N HIS A 832 -12.12 34.80 46.87
CA HIS A 832 -10.99 35.30 47.64
C HIS A 832 -9.83 35.72 46.73
N LEU A 833 -9.16 36.82 47.08
CA LEU A 833 -8.01 37.35 46.35
C LEU A 833 -6.83 37.55 47.31
N PRO A 834 -5.64 36.99 47.02
CA PRO A 834 -4.45 37.25 47.83
C PRO A 834 -3.98 38.70 47.68
N LEU A 835 -3.38 39.25 48.75
CA LEU A 835 -2.88 40.64 48.76
C LEU A 835 -1.47 40.86 48.21
#